data_AF-A0A939VQL5-F1
#
_entry.id   AF-A0A939VQL5-F1
#
_cell.length_a   1.000
_cell.length_b   1.000
_cell.length_c   1.000
_cell.angle_alpha   90.00
_cell.angle_beta   90.00
_cell.angle_gamma   90.00
#
_symmetry.space_group_name_H-M   'P 1'
#
loop_
_entity.id
_entity.type
_entity.pdbx_description
1 polymer ?
#
loop_
_entity_poly.entity_id
_entity_poly.type
_entity_poly.pdbx_seq_one_letter_code
_entity_poly.pdbx_strand_id
1 'polypeptide(L)'
;MEIVETSLYKELEGRKDEAASYYRPFLDICKNDIAPFLENIKRLFPEYPDHGMGHSVRILQYLGTIMNEQMKAFLTSMDLLILIFACLFHDSGMALINANEEEAEDIRKRHPEHAEEVICKYFDAYFKNMHEKERVVRAIVFVCKAHGYSLDELLSSEEFDLEDSIKFSEIHYGVLAFLLRIGDLLDIEDERSNSFRMLMFSESFNQLSKEHNLRHLKLKNYVHRADRLEIKVKADNVTQYKIWHEWFEYLKNDINMFNSTFAKEHLSLPKAHTQICKADGSNYEVQELRFEIDDKGGMWDILSKSVYTNDLDFLRELLQNAIDASLKTIYLDKKVELKSVSPRGWNNKKRITVCFSRENKKLIVVDNGIGMNRDDLVNYLFKLSSSGQVCNPAREFSFPGIAQYGIGFIACLIHASKIDIFTSKSKTDIYKVSLEGERNLAFIEKENNSANFIGTSICLTLKHEYTSNEIDDYIRRNFCYPSVPIDFFDIDKVDTILREYGSAMEASTITKQPFMAVQVIEELSRMLQSEKKEHSGEVEQYRILNEAVCDLKKYFDEEKETFGKKEKLSLFQKKYEKVRSKIEELNLLDKFSEIVITKLKPGSSNYDFELGKIYNQLDEYERESSELFSQKDNRIRRLQDAVDHIGRDGIERYKWNYFVGYLDEELKIKKAVKLNDLSKLGNENCILLIRNSLSDFDNGIEYEAISGFFLNRKKLATRLEVLDPVYSVADEPVSVSTWELAMNIDEEIGENDYYLDDCEWLNDEQQYNVRVDNAMIDASGRFVMSSGKAIKLATGSFRSDYDDDEWELLDIGTDIEAKGKEAADLQEFMEIISFSSSKYCQDGIRIEMPIGKLFKLGFFSIVCNCTAKARMKLNVTRHEISQIREDVDNWMNETGRIVQKSILDQISDKMKKEGVEFSKKDARNSVIEPGVCNLFVRKSILQLKALLSE
;
A
#
# COMPACT_ATOMS: atom_id res chain seq x y z
N MET A 1 40.09 33.14 30.04
CA MET A 1 40.20 32.01 30.98
C MET A 1 41.40 31.20 30.55
N GLU A 2 42.34 30.96 31.46
CA GLU A 2 43.54 30.18 31.16
C GLU A 2 43.40 28.74 31.68
N ILE A 3 44.11 27.76 31.08
CA ILE A 3 44.08 26.35 31.53
C ILE A 3 44.36 26.23 33.03
N VAL A 4 45.32 27.02 33.54
CA VAL A 4 45.73 26.99 34.95
C VAL A 4 44.61 27.39 35.92
N GLU A 5 43.59 28.08 35.43
CA GLU A 5 42.45 28.50 36.22
C GLU A 5 41.38 27.42 36.34
N THR A 6 41.42 26.40 35.46
CA THR A 6 40.41 25.33 35.40
C THR A 6 40.48 24.41 36.62
N SER A 7 39.31 23.90 37.03
CA SER A 7 39.24 22.99 38.19
C SER A 7 40.04 21.70 37.99
N LEU A 8 40.08 21.16 36.78
CA LEU A 8 40.82 19.95 36.45
C LEU A 8 42.33 20.15 36.57
N TYR A 9 42.86 21.26 36.07
CA TYR A 9 44.29 21.57 36.20
C TYR A 9 44.68 21.79 37.67
N LYS A 10 43.84 22.50 38.45
CA LYS A 10 44.07 22.69 39.90
C LYS A 10 44.07 21.39 40.68
N GLU A 11 43.22 20.44 40.30
CA GLU A 11 43.22 19.09 40.88
C GLU A 11 44.56 18.39 40.63
N LEU A 12 45.06 18.42 39.38
CA LEU A 12 46.38 17.87 39.03
C LEU A 12 47.52 18.62 39.76
N GLU A 13 47.43 19.93 39.90
CA GLU A 13 48.43 20.74 40.60
C GLU A 13 48.55 20.37 42.08
N GLY A 14 47.42 20.00 42.70
CA GLY A 14 47.35 19.54 44.09
C GLY A 14 47.98 18.17 44.33
N ARG A 15 48.17 17.35 43.29
CA ARG A 15 48.76 16.02 43.38
C ARG A 15 50.28 16.11 43.53
N LYS A 16 50.82 15.37 44.52
CA LYS A 16 52.26 15.39 44.87
C LYS A 16 52.98 14.05 44.61
N ASP A 17 52.35 13.16 43.86
CA ASP A 17 52.99 11.90 43.46
C ASP A 17 54.07 12.12 42.38
N GLU A 18 54.81 11.04 42.08
CA GLU A 18 55.93 11.07 41.15
C GLU A 18 55.48 11.38 39.71
N ALA A 19 54.32 10.89 39.29
CA ALA A 19 53.80 11.10 37.94
C ALA A 19 53.42 12.58 37.75
N ALA A 20 52.65 13.16 38.67
CA ALA A 20 52.30 14.59 38.63
C ALA A 20 53.55 15.48 38.61
N SER A 21 54.52 15.19 39.49
CA SER A 21 55.76 15.97 39.59
C SER A 21 56.61 15.92 38.32
N TYR A 22 56.61 14.79 37.62
CA TYR A 22 57.41 14.60 36.40
C TYR A 22 56.70 15.13 35.15
N TYR A 23 55.41 14.83 34.96
CA TYR A 23 54.72 15.09 33.69
C TYR A 23 54.07 16.48 33.60
N ARG A 24 53.67 17.10 34.71
CA ARG A 24 53.03 18.43 34.72
C ARG A 24 53.86 19.53 34.02
N PRO A 25 55.20 19.62 34.17
CA PRO A 25 55.99 20.63 33.46
C PRO A 25 55.86 20.58 31.92
N PHE A 26 55.59 19.41 31.34
CA PHE A 26 55.37 19.30 29.88
C PHE A 26 54.06 19.93 29.45
N LEU A 27 53.03 19.86 30.30
CA LEU A 27 51.74 20.52 30.05
C LEU A 27 51.87 22.06 30.06
N ASP A 28 52.74 22.60 30.93
CA ASP A 28 53.04 24.03 30.98
C ASP A 28 53.80 24.55 29.75
N ILE A 29 54.55 23.67 29.08
CA ILE A 29 55.15 23.99 27.77
C ILE A 29 54.06 23.97 26.70
N CYS A 30 53.27 22.89 26.67
CA CYS A 30 52.25 22.66 25.66
C CYS A 30 51.21 23.79 25.55
N LYS A 31 50.74 24.32 26.69
CA LYS A 31 49.70 25.37 26.70
C LYS A 31 50.05 26.62 25.87
N ASN A 32 51.33 27.01 25.84
CA ASN A 32 51.76 28.22 25.14
C ASN A 32 51.93 27.98 23.63
N ASP A 33 52.30 26.75 23.25
CA ASP A 33 52.60 26.39 21.87
C ASP A 33 51.34 26.01 21.08
N ILE A 34 50.37 25.34 21.72
CA ILE A 34 49.20 24.80 21.03
C ILE A 34 48.13 25.87 20.75
N ALA A 35 48.04 26.90 21.60
CA ALA A 35 47.00 27.92 21.47
C ALA A 35 47.04 28.65 20.11
N PRO A 36 48.19 29.16 19.61
CA PRO A 36 48.26 29.75 18.27
C PRO A 36 47.90 28.78 17.14
N PHE A 37 48.16 27.49 17.32
CA PHE A 37 47.86 26.46 16.33
C PHE A 37 46.34 26.24 16.22
N LEU A 38 45.64 26.07 17.35
CA LEU A 38 44.19 25.91 17.38
C LEU A 38 43.44 27.16 16.91
N GLU A 39 43.98 28.36 17.14
CA GLU A 39 43.40 29.60 16.63
C GLU A 39 43.36 29.65 15.07
N ASN A 40 44.18 28.85 14.37
CA ASN A 40 44.07 28.71 12.92
C ASN A 40 42.78 28.00 12.48
N ILE A 41 42.17 27.16 13.33
CA ILE A 41 40.92 26.46 13.01
C ILE A 41 39.83 27.49 12.73
N LYS A 42 39.80 28.58 13.51
CA LYS A 42 38.91 29.71 13.22
C LYS A 42 39.11 30.14 11.78
N ARG A 43 40.33 30.49 11.37
CA ARG A 43 40.60 30.98 10.01
C ARG A 43 40.18 30.00 8.91
N LEU A 44 40.40 28.70 9.12
CA LEU A 44 40.12 27.64 8.13
C LEU A 44 38.63 27.27 8.05
N PHE A 45 37.90 27.36 9.17
CA PHE A 45 36.49 26.99 9.29
C PHE A 45 35.65 28.18 9.77
N PRO A 46 35.51 29.24 8.96
CA PRO A 46 34.78 30.44 9.38
C PRO A 46 33.28 30.23 9.54
N GLU A 47 32.75 29.15 8.96
CA GLU A 47 31.32 28.81 8.96
C GLU A 47 30.90 27.92 10.13
N TYR A 48 31.83 27.48 10.97
CA TYR A 48 31.57 26.56 12.07
C TYR A 48 31.76 27.24 13.43
N PRO A 49 31.21 26.66 14.51
CA PRO A 49 31.47 27.10 15.88
C PRO A 49 32.96 27.21 16.20
N ASP A 50 33.32 27.95 17.24
CA ASP A 50 34.71 28.07 17.69
C ASP A 50 35.25 26.73 18.24
N HIS A 51 36.34 26.24 17.64
CA HIS A 51 37.12 25.06 18.05
C HIS A 51 38.57 25.46 18.44
N GLY A 52 38.77 26.75 18.74
CA GLY A 52 40.05 27.28 19.20
C GLY A 52 40.33 26.98 20.68
N MET A 53 41.38 27.61 21.21
CA MET A 53 41.86 27.34 22.58
C MET A 53 40.80 27.56 23.67
N GLY A 54 39.90 28.52 23.47
CA GLY A 54 38.81 28.81 24.42
C GLY A 54 37.86 27.62 24.61
N HIS A 55 37.60 26.86 23.55
CA HIS A 55 36.75 25.66 23.59
C HIS A 55 37.36 24.57 24.49
N SER A 56 38.63 24.20 24.28
CA SER A 56 39.33 23.22 25.11
C SER A 56 39.34 23.61 26.59
N VAL A 57 39.53 24.91 26.90
CA VAL A 57 39.50 25.40 28.30
C VAL A 57 38.12 25.27 28.93
N ARG A 58 37.05 25.53 28.18
CA ARG A 58 35.67 25.36 28.69
C ARG A 58 35.34 23.89 28.93
N ILE A 59 35.74 22.96 28.06
CA ILE A 59 35.59 21.51 28.30
C ILE A 59 36.18 21.13 29.66
N LEU A 60 37.42 21.54 29.92
CA LEU A 60 38.10 21.27 31.19
C LEU A 60 37.34 21.83 32.40
N GLN A 61 36.74 23.01 32.23
CA GLN A 61 35.93 23.61 33.27
C GLN A 61 34.63 22.83 33.50
N TYR A 62 33.90 22.45 32.46
CA TYR A 62 32.67 21.66 32.59
C TYR A 62 32.94 20.33 33.27
N LEU A 63 33.95 19.59 32.81
CA LEU A 63 34.35 18.32 33.41
C LEU A 63 34.67 18.48 34.90
N GLY A 64 35.48 19.49 35.26
CA GLY A 64 35.77 19.77 36.66
C GLY A 64 34.54 20.07 37.53
N THR A 65 33.46 20.62 36.95
CA THR A 65 32.21 20.95 37.67
C THR A 65 31.21 19.79 37.78
N ILE A 66 31.15 18.90 36.79
CA ILE A 66 30.20 17.78 36.77
C ILE A 66 30.76 16.53 37.48
N MET A 67 32.09 16.42 37.61
CA MET A 67 32.70 15.35 38.37
C MET A 67 32.52 15.59 39.87
N ASN A 68 32.00 14.58 40.57
CA ASN A 68 31.96 14.59 42.04
C ASN A 68 33.35 14.33 42.63
N GLU A 69 33.51 14.58 43.93
CA GLU A 69 34.79 14.42 44.62
C GLU A 69 35.31 12.97 44.60
N GLN A 70 34.41 11.98 44.56
CA GLN A 70 34.79 10.57 44.45
C GLN A 70 35.44 10.27 43.09
N MET A 71 34.89 10.79 42.00
CA MET A 71 35.45 10.63 40.66
C MET A 71 36.78 11.34 40.53
N LYS A 72 36.91 12.56 41.05
CA LYS A 72 38.19 13.26 41.11
C LYS A 72 39.23 12.46 41.90
N ALA A 73 38.84 11.85 43.01
CA ALA A 73 39.73 11.01 43.81
C ALA A 73 40.12 9.69 43.11
N PHE A 74 39.21 9.11 42.33
CA PHE A 74 39.43 7.91 41.54
C PHE A 74 40.46 8.13 40.42
N LEU A 75 40.36 9.26 39.71
CA LEU A 75 41.29 9.58 38.62
C LEU A 75 42.72 9.75 39.14
N THR A 76 43.64 9.06 38.48
CA THR A 76 45.07 9.16 38.78
C THR A 76 45.68 10.45 38.22
N SER A 77 46.91 10.76 38.63
CA SER A 77 47.63 11.91 38.08
C SER A 77 47.92 11.76 36.59
N MET A 78 48.10 10.53 36.10
CA MET A 78 48.21 10.27 34.66
C MET A 78 46.87 10.41 33.95
N ASP A 79 45.76 9.96 34.54
CA ASP A 79 44.42 10.16 33.96
C ASP A 79 44.11 11.64 33.74
N LEU A 80 44.32 12.46 34.78
CA LEU A 80 44.10 13.91 34.71
C LEU A 80 45.00 14.55 33.65
N LEU A 81 46.28 14.14 33.59
CA LEU A 81 47.22 14.65 32.59
C LEU A 81 46.80 14.29 31.16
N ILE A 82 46.47 13.01 30.91
CA ILE A 82 46.04 12.52 29.59
C ILE A 82 44.75 13.21 29.18
N LEU A 83 43.77 13.35 30.09
CA LEU A 83 42.52 14.04 29.82
C LEU A 83 42.76 15.50 29.42
N ILE A 84 43.65 16.20 30.12
CA ILE A 84 43.95 17.59 29.80
C ILE A 84 44.64 17.69 28.44
N PHE A 85 45.63 16.84 28.14
CA PHE A 85 46.24 16.80 26.81
C PHE A 85 45.22 16.49 25.73
N ALA A 86 44.33 15.51 25.95
CA ALA A 86 43.32 15.13 24.98
C ALA A 86 42.35 16.31 24.70
N CYS A 87 41.90 17.02 25.73
CA CYS A 87 41.08 18.23 25.55
C CYS A 87 41.78 19.30 24.69
N LEU A 88 43.10 19.43 24.79
CA LEU A 88 43.88 20.40 24.00
C LEU A 88 44.12 19.95 22.55
N PHE A 89 44.18 18.64 22.29
CA PHE A 89 44.54 18.11 20.97
C PHE A 89 43.38 17.51 20.17
N HIS A 90 42.20 17.27 20.76
CA HIS A 90 41.13 16.53 20.08
C HIS A 90 40.68 17.16 18.75
N ASP A 91 40.55 18.49 18.70
CA ASP A 91 40.20 19.24 17.49
C ASP A 91 41.38 19.54 16.56
N SER A 92 42.62 19.22 16.97
CA SER A 92 43.83 19.65 16.26
C SER A 92 43.94 19.12 14.83
N GLY A 93 43.25 18.00 14.52
CA GLY A 93 43.12 17.46 13.18
C GLY A 93 42.50 18.44 12.18
N MET A 94 41.65 19.37 12.63
CA MET A 94 41.07 20.42 11.79
C MET A 94 42.11 21.44 11.31
N ALA A 95 43.21 21.63 12.04
CA ALA A 95 44.24 22.60 11.70
C ALA A 95 45.28 22.09 10.68
N LEU A 96 45.28 20.80 10.35
CA LEU A 96 46.27 20.19 9.44
C LEU A 96 45.98 20.43 7.95
N ILE A 97 44.71 20.65 7.57
CA ILE A 97 44.26 20.56 6.18
C ILE A 97 43.71 21.91 5.72
N ASN A 98 44.16 22.42 4.57
CA ASN A 98 43.57 23.59 3.93
C ASN A 98 42.28 23.15 3.22
N ALA A 99 41.14 23.32 3.87
CA ALA A 99 39.83 22.97 3.32
C ALA A 99 39.31 24.05 2.34
N ASN A 100 38.75 23.60 1.22
CA ASN A 100 37.74 24.36 0.45
C ASN A 100 36.33 23.99 0.97
N GLU A 101 35.26 24.66 0.52
CA GLU A 101 33.90 24.44 1.04
C GLU A 101 33.41 22.99 0.88
N GLU A 102 33.77 22.30 -0.20
CA GLU A 102 33.37 20.90 -0.46
C GLU A 102 34.08 19.89 0.44
N GLU A 103 35.34 20.14 0.83
CA GLU A 103 36.13 19.24 1.68
C GLU A 103 35.97 19.52 3.18
N ALA A 104 35.46 20.69 3.56
CA ALA A 104 35.40 21.14 4.96
C ALA A 104 34.58 20.21 5.86
N GLU A 105 33.41 19.74 5.41
CA GLU A 105 32.57 18.85 6.23
C GLU A 105 33.17 17.44 6.38
N ASP A 106 33.87 16.94 5.36
CA ASP A 106 34.56 15.66 5.42
C ASP A 106 35.78 15.72 6.37
N ILE A 107 36.55 16.81 6.30
CA ILE A 107 37.64 17.07 7.26
C ILE A 107 37.08 17.18 8.68
N ARG A 108 35.95 17.88 8.87
CA ARG A 108 35.30 17.98 10.17
C ARG A 108 34.82 16.63 10.68
N LYS A 109 34.34 15.71 9.84
CA LYS A 109 33.91 14.37 10.31
C LYS A 109 35.09 13.49 10.72
N ARG A 110 36.21 13.59 9.99
CA ARG A 110 37.41 12.74 10.20
C ARG A 110 38.48 13.39 11.07
N HIS A 111 38.24 14.57 11.61
CA HIS A 111 39.19 15.28 12.47
C HIS A 111 39.68 14.47 13.70
N PRO A 112 38.88 13.60 14.35
CA PRO A 112 39.37 12.80 15.47
C PRO A 112 40.48 11.84 15.05
N GLU A 113 40.41 11.32 13.81
CA GLU A 113 41.42 10.44 13.23
C GLU A 113 42.70 11.23 12.90
N HIS A 114 42.56 12.43 12.34
CA HIS A 114 43.68 13.28 11.96
C HIS A 114 44.43 13.89 13.15
N ALA A 115 43.80 13.99 14.33
CA ALA A 115 44.44 14.50 15.55
C ALA A 115 45.71 13.70 15.92
N GLU A 116 45.76 12.40 15.61
CA GLU A 116 46.91 11.54 15.85
C GLU A 116 48.19 12.09 15.21
N GLU A 117 48.11 12.56 13.96
CA GLU A 117 49.27 13.06 13.23
C GLU A 117 49.85 14.31 13.91
N VAL A 118 48.99 15.20 14.42
CA VAL A 118 49.43 16.40 15.16
C VAL A 118 50.10 16.00 16.46
N ILE A 119 49.46 15.12 17.24
CA ILE A 119 49.97 14.69 18.55
C ILE A 119 51.34 14.04 18.37
N CYS A 120 51.49 13.09 17.46
CA CYS A 120 52.75 12.41 17.20
C CYS A 120 53.86 13.41 16.80
N LYS A 121 53.59 14.29 15.84
CA LYS A 121 54.56 15.31 15.39
C LYS A 121 54.96 16.26 16.51
N TYR A 122 54.01 16.72 17.32
CA TYR A 122 54.26 17.65 18.41
C TYR A 122 55.12 16.99 19.50
N PHE A 123 54.76 15.80 19.95
CA PHE A 123 55.51 15.09 21.00
C PHE A 123 56.92 14.67 20.54
N ASP A 124 57.09 14.31 19.27
CA ASP A 124 58.41 14.01 18.69
C ASP A 124 59.30 15.24 18.54
N ALA A 125 58.71 16.41 18.28
CA ALA A 125 59.47 17.64 18.15
C ALA A 125 59.90 18.20 19.51
N TYR A 126 58.97 18.28 20.47
CA TYR A 126 59.16 19.03 21.71
C TYR A 126 59.49 18.16 22.93
N PHE A 127 59.07 16.89 22.94
CA PHE A 127 59.14 16.01 24.13
C PHE A 127 59.97 14.74 23.91
N LYS A 128 61.07 14.84 23.16
CA LYS A 128 61.97 13.71 22.82
C LYS A 128 62.45 12.89 24.02
N ASN A 129 62.68 13.53 25.15
CA ASN A 129 63.24 12.91 26.36
C ASN A 129 62.17 12.58 27.42
N MET A 130 60.88 12.60 27.05
CA MET A 130 59.80 12.23 27.96
C MET A 130 59.84 10.72 28.25
N HIS A 131 59.84 10.37 29.54
CA HIS A 131 59.75 8.98 29.97
C HIS A 131 58.44 8.33 29.49
N GLU A 132 58.51 7.13 28.91
CA GLU A 132 57.35 6.38 28.40
C GLU A 132 56.46 7.17 27.41
N LYS A 133 57.06 8.11 26.68
CA LYS A 133 56.39 9.00 25.71
C LYS A 133 55.41 8.27 24.79
N GLU A 134 55.80 7.13 24.23
CA GLU A 134 54.99 6.36 23.28
C GLU A 134 53.68 5.85 23.89
N ARG A 135 53.70 5.44 25.17
CA ARG A 135 52.49 5.01 25.90
C ARG A 135 51.60 6.21 26.24
N VAL A 136 52.20 7.33 26.68
CA VAL A 136 51.46 8.57 26.93
C VAL A 136 50.77 9.08 25.65
N VAL A 137 51.51 9.12 24.54
CA VAL A 137 50.97 9.51 23.23
C VAL A 137 49.85 8.58 22.81
N ARG A 138 50.03 7.25 22.93
CA ARG A 138 48.97 6.27 22.61
C ARG A 138 47.69 6.56 23.39
N ALA A 139 47.79 6.82 24.69
CA ALA A 139 46.63 7.13 25.52
C ALA A 139 45.92 8.42 25.08
N ILE A 140 46.67 9.49 24.81
CA ILE A 140 46.11 10.75 24.33
C ILE A 140 45.43 10.54 22.96
N VAL A 141 46.09 9.83 22.04
CA VAL A 141 45.56 9.55 20.70
C VAL A 141 44.27 8.75 20.78
N PHE A 142 44.21 7.71 21.62
CA PHE A 142 43.00 6.92 21.80
C PHE A 142 41.85 7.79 22.29
N VAL A 143 42.04 8.56 23.37
CA VAL A 143 40.99 9.41 23.93
C VAL A 143 40.51 10.44 22.89
N CYS A 144 41.44 11.04 22.13
CA CYS A 144 41.12 11.92 21.01
C CYS A 144 40.40 11.22 19.86
N LYS A 145 40.66 9.96 19.53
CA LYS A 145 39.89 9.25 18.48
C LYS A 145 38.51 8.86 18.97
N ALA A 146 38.45 8.36 20.20
CA ALA A 146 37.25 7.87 20.85
C ALA A 146 36.14 8.92 20.97
N HIS A 147 36.46 10.21 20.94
CA HIS A 147 35.41 11.24 20.94
C HIS A 147 34.57 11.28 19.66
N GLY A 148 35.08 10.72 18.55
CA GLY A 148 34.36 10.56 17.29
C GLY A 148 33.62 9.23 17.12
N TYR A 149 33.85 8.25 18.01
CA TYR A 149 33.26 6.91 17.88
C TYR A 149 31.75 6.90 18.15
N SER A 150 31.05 5.92 17.59
CA SER A 150 29.76 5.49 18.13
C SER A 150 29.96 4.80 19.49
N LEU A 151 28.89 4.69 20.29
CA LEU A 151 28.97 4.00 21.59
C LEU A 151 29.38 2.52 21.43
N ASP A 152 28.93 1.85 20.37
CA ASP A 152 29.28 0.46 20.09
C ASP A 152 30.75 0.32 19.72
N GLU A 153 31.28 1.20 18.86
CA GLU A 153 32.72 1.24 18.53
C GLU A 153 33.59 1.53 19.76
N LEU A 154 33.15 2.44 20.64
CA LEU A 154 33.87 2.75 21.86
C LEU A 154 33.96 1.54 22.79
N LEU A 155 32.82 0.92 23.10
CA LEU A 155 32.75 -0.22 24.02
C LEU A 155 33.41 -1.49 23.47
N SER A 156 33.61 -1.59 22.15
CA SER A 156 34.28 -2.73 21.51
C SER A 156 35.76 -2.47 21.18
N SER A 157 36.27 -1.27 21.45
CA SER A 157 37.67 -0.94 21.19
C SER A 157 38.63 -1.71 22.11
N GLU A 158 39.80 -2.10 21.59
CA GLU A 158 40.79 -2.90 22.33
C GLU A 158 41.34 -2.14 23.55
N GLU A 159 41.48 -0.82 23.44
CA GLU A 159 42.02 0.01 24.50
C GLU A 159 41.02 0.32 25.62
N PHE A 160 39.71 0.13 25.41
CA PHE A 160 38.68 0.53 26.37
C PHE A 160 38.90 -0.09 27.76
N ASP A 161 39.17 -1.39 27.79
CA ASP A 161 39.42 -2.20 29.00
C ASP A 161 40.91 -2.52 29.22
N LEU A 162 41.82 -1.78 28.57
CA LEU A 162 43.25 -2.05 28.66
C LEU A 162 43.79 -1.74 30.06
N GLU A 163 44.29 -2.77 30.74
CA GLU A 163 45.05 -2.61 31.98
C GLU A 163 46.44 -2.04 31.69
N ASP A 164 46.63 -0.76 31.99
CA ASP A 164 47.87 -0.03 31.70
C ASP A 164 48.30 0.83 32.89
N SER A 165 49.61 1.02 33.06
CA SER A 165 50.15 1.94 34.07
C SER A 165 51.47 2.58 33.65
N ILE A 166 51.57 3.91 33.79
CA ILE A 166 52.76 4.72 33.48
C ILE A 166 53.29 5.28 34.79
N LYS A 167 54.58 5.05 35.08
CA LYS A 167 55.19 5.38 36.39
C LYS A 167 54.33 4.95 37.61
N PHE A 168 53.83 3.72 37.61
CA PHE A 168 52.97 3.17 38.69
C PHE A 168 51.62 3.88 38.88
N SER A 169 51.22 4.74 37.94
CA SER A 169 49.91 5.37 37.88
C SER A 169 49.06 4.63 36.84
N GLU A 170 47.98 3.99 37.28
CA GLU A 170 47.03 3.32 36.40
C GLU A 170 46.34 4.32 35.44
N ILE A 171 45.95 3.83 34.27
CA ILE A 171 45.26 4.61 33.23
C ILE A 171 43.90 4.00 32.95
N HIS A 172 42.85 4.81 33.01
CA HIS A 172 41.47 4.38 32.82
C HIS A 172 40.92 4.84 31.46
N TYR A 173 41.36 4.19 30.38
CA TYR A 173 41.03 4.56 28.99
C TYR A 173 39.53 4.79 28.74
N GLY A 174 38.67 3.83 29.12
CA GLY A 174 37.23 3.97 28.95
C GLY A 174 36.63 5.19 29.68
N VAL A 175 37.06 5.46 30.92
CA VAL A 175 36.60 6.63 31.70
C VAL A 175 37.03 7.92 31.01
N LEU A 176 38.29 8.01 30.57
CA LEU A 176 38.84 9.18 29.89
C LEU A 176 38.13 9.48 28.57
N ALA A 177 37.84 8.45 27.77
CA ALA A 177 37.10 8.58 26.52
C ALA A 177 35.70 9.16 26.73
N PHE A 178 34.92 8.61 27.68
CA PHE A 178 33.60 9.15 28.00
C PHE A 178 33.66 10.58 28.55
N LEU A 179 34.65 10.91 29.39
CA LEU A 179 34.81 12.25 29.92
C LEU A 179 35.05 13.27 28.80
N LEU A 180 35.94 13.00 27.84
CA LEU A 180 36.15 13.93 26.72
C LEU A 180 34.87 14.10 25.89
N ARG A 181 34.18 13.00 25.55
CA ARG A 181 32.92 13.01 24.78
C ARG A 181 31.84 13.87 25.43
N ILE A 182 31.59 13.63 26.72
CA ILE A 182 30.58 14.38 27.49
C ILE A 182 31.03 15.83 27.65
N GLY A 183 32.33 16.07 27.84
CA GLY A 183 32.92 17.40 27.95
C GLY A 183 32.69 18.26 26.71
N ASP A 184 32.93 17.72 25.51
CA ASP A 184 32.65 18.44 24.25
C ASP A 184 31.15 18.68 24.06
N LEU A 185 30.29 17.70 24.35
CA LEU A 185 28.83 17.84 24.28
C LEU A 185 28.26 18.91 25.24
N LEU A 186 28.96 19.20 26.33
CA LEU A 186 28.61 20.23 27.30
C LEU A 186 29.05 21.63 26.89
N ASP A 187 29.93 21.80 25.90
CA ASP A 187 30.31 23.14 25.44
C ASP A 187 29.25 23.75 24.50
N ILE A 188 28.19 24.24 25.13
CA ILE A 188 27.01 24.84 24.51
C ILE A 188 26.91 26.37 24.69
N GLU A 189 27.97 27.05 25.12
CA GLU A 189 27.95 28.50 25.40
C GLU A 189 28.12 29.41 24.16
N ASP A 190 27.57 30.63 24.26
CA ASP A 190 27.48 31.67 23.21
C ASP A 190 28.82 32.07 22.57
N GLU A 191 29.92 31.92 23.30
CA GLU A 191 31.27 32.29 22.84
C GLU A 191 31.76 31.44 21.66
N ARG A 192 31.08 30.33 21.34
CA ARG A 192 31.31 29.53 20.14
C ARG A 192 30.87 30.22 18.84
N SER A 193 30.01 31.24 18.89
CA SER A 193 29.48 31.91 17.69
C SER A 193 29.73 33.42 17.72
N ASN A 194 30.37 33.96 16.68
CA ASN A 194 30.64 35.41 16.58
C ASN A 194 29.65 36.05 15.61
N SER A 195 28.72 36.85 16.12
CA SER A 195 27.65 37.50 15.35
C SER A 195 28.16 38.44 14.24
N PHE A 196 29.28 39.14 14.48
CA PHE A 196 29.93 39.97 13.47
C PHE A 196 30.55 39.10 12.35
N ARG A 197 31.13 37.96 12.72
CA ARG A 197 31.67 36.98 11.77
C ARG A 197 30.58 36.39 10.87
N MET A 198 29.44 36.02 11.46
CA MET A 198 28.29 35.52 10.69
C MET A 198 27.77 36.56 9.69
N LEU A 199 27.81 37.85 10.06
CA LEU A 199 27.42 38.94 9.18
C LEU A 199 28.38 39.09 7.99
N MET A 200 29.69 39.01 8.23
CA MET A 200 30.73 39.18 7.22
C MET A 200 30.81 38.04 6.19
N PHE A 201 30.39 36.82 6.54
CA PHE A 201 30.44 35.64 5.66
C PHE A 201 29.04 35.09 5.30
N SER A 202 27.98 35.88 5.47
CA SER A 202 26.58 35.43 5.37
C SER A 202 26.16 34.80 4.03
N GLU A 203 26.85 35.10 2.94
CA GLU A 203 26.64 34.51 1.61
C GLU A 203 27.21 33.09 1.46
N SER A 204 28.22 32.72 2.26
CA SER A 204 28.93 31.42 2.18
C SER A 204 28.29 30.33 3.03
N PHE A 205 27.64 30.68 4.16
CA PHE A 205 27.02 29.66 5.01
C PHE A 205 25.85 28.94 4.32
N ASN A 206 25.92 27.61 4.28
CA ASN A 206 24.73 26.80 4.05
C ASN A 206 23.71 26.93 5.21
N GLN A 207 22.45 26.57 4.97
CA GLN A 207 21.37 26.79 5.93
C GLN A 207 21.55 26.02 7.25
N LEU A 208 22.14 24.82 7.20
CA LEU A 208 22.44 24.01 8.38
C LEU A 208 23.51 24.67 9.24
N SER A 209 24.61 25.15 8.64
CA SER A 209 25.67 25.87 9.32
C SER A 209 25.16 27.17 9.95
N LYS A 210 24.26 27.91 9.29
CA LYS A 210 23.60 29.08 9.90
C LYS A 210 22.85 28.69 11.17
N GLU A 211 22.02 27.64 11.12
CA GLU A 211 21.23 27.21 12.28
C GLU A 211 22.10 26.65 13.41
N HIS A 212 23.16 25.89 13.08
CA HIS A 212 24.13 25.40 14.06
C HIS A 212 24.86 26.53 14.80
N ASN A 213 25.25 27.61 14.12
CA ASN A 213 25.89 28.74 14.79
C ASN A 213 24.92 29.57 15.63
N LEU A 214 23.65 29.64 15.24
CA LEU A 214 22.63 30.38 15.99
C LEU A 214 22.10 29.64 17.23
N ARG A 215 22.46 28.36 17.43
CA ARG A 215 21.92 27.52 18.51
C ARG A 215 22.13 28.13 19.89
N HIS A 216 23.29 28.74 20.12
CA HIS A 216 23.71 29.23 21.44
C HIS A 216 22.89 30.43 21.93
N LEU A 217 22.42 31.30 21.01
CA LEU A 217 21.69 32.56 21.28
C LEU A 217 20.33 32.39 21.98
N LYS A 218 19.97 31.16 22.34
CA LYS A 218 18.65 30.75 22.81
C LYS A 218 18.70 29.95 24.12
N LEU A 219 19.83 29.90 24.80
CA LEU A 219 19.98 29.29 26.12
C LEU A 219 19.19 30.07 27.18
N LYS A 220 18.23 29.42 27.86
CA LYS A 220 17.45 30.01 28.96
C LYS A 220 18.05 29.73 30.32
N ASN A 221 18.52 28.51 30.51
CA ASN A 221 19.05 28.03 31.78
C ASN A 221 20.10 26.96 31.48
N TYR A 222 21.25 27.07 32.12
CA TYR A 222 22.29 26.07 32.06
C TYR A 222 22.91 25.92 33.44
N VAL A 223 22.68 24.77 34.05
CA VAL A 223 23.23 24.42 35.36
C VAL A 223 24.03 23.14 35.17
N HIS A 224 25.32 23.21 35.48
CA HIS A 224 26.23 22.07 35.44
C HIS A 224 26.97 21.98 36.79
N ARG A 225 26.59 20.99 37.60
CA ARG A 225 27.18 20.69 38.91
C ARG A 225 27.19 19.19 39.11
N ALA A 226 28.03 18.71 40.00
CA ALA A 226 28.19 17.28 40.27
C ALA A 226 26.89 16.54 40.66
N ASP A 227 25.92 17.25 41.26
CA ASP A 227 24.63 16.71 41.67
C ASP A 227 23.48 17.06 40.71
N ARG A 228 23.69 18.00 39.78
CA ARG A 228 22.63 18.55 38.93
C ARG A 228 23.16 19.04 37.59
N LEU A 229 22.65 18.42 36.52
CA LEU A 229 22.81 18.88 35.15
C LEU A 229 21.44 19.22 34.56
N GLU A 230 21.20 20.50 34.28
CA GLU A 230 19.94 21.00 33.71
C GLU A 230 20.21 21.95 32.55
N ILE A 231 19.61 21.66 31.40
CA ILE A 231 19.77 22.47 30.18
C ILE A 231 18.38 22.83 29.66
N LYS A 232 18.11 24.13 29.54
CA LYS A 232 16.86 24.66 28.95
C LYS A 232 17.17 25.61 27.81
N VAL A 233 16.60 25.32 26.64
CA VAL A 233 16.82 26.09 25.40
C VAL A 233 15.49 26.58 24.82
N LYS A 234 15.50 27.66 24.04
CA LYS A 234 14.39 28.06 23.16
C LYS A 234 14.62 27.54 21.74
N ALA A 235 13.55 27.11 21.07
CA ALA A 235 13.54 26.85 19.64
C ALA A 235 12.48 27.74 18.96
N ASP A 236 12.86 28.38 17.85
CA ASP A 236 11.99 29.27 17.09
C ASP A 236 11.16 28.50 16.05
N ASN A 237 11.66 27.36 15.57
CA ASN A 237 11.04 26.51 14.54
C ASN A 237 11.29 25.01 14.81
N VAL A 238 10.67 24.16 13.98
CA VAL A 238 10.79 22.69 14.07
C VAL A 238 12.23 22.21 13.83
N THR A 239 12.96 22.82 12.90
CA THR A 239 14.35 22.41 12.58
C THR A 239 15.27 22.59 13.78
N GLN A 240 15.24 23.76 14.42
CA GLN A 240 15.99 24.02 15.64
C GLN A 240 15.61 23.07 16.77
N TYR A 241 14.31 22.76 16.92
CA TYR A 241 13.87 21.78 17.92
C TYR A 241 14.53 20.41 17.68
N LYS A 242 14.54 19.93 16.43
CA LYS A 242 15.13 18.64 16.08
C LYS A 242 16.62 18.57 16.38
N ILE A 243 17.36 19.62 16.01
CA ILE A 243 18.81 19.72 16.30
C ILE A 243 19.06 19.63 17.81
N TRP A 244 18.31 20.40 18.60
CA TRP A 244 18.44 20.37 20.06
C TRP A 244 18.05 19.03 20.68
N HIS A 245 16.98 18.41 20.16
CA HIS A 245 16.52 17.12 20.63
C HIS A 245 17.59 16.05 20.42
N GLU A 246 18.15 15.97 19.21
CA GLU A 246 19.22 15.04 18.86
C GLU A 246 20.48 15.25 19.71
N TRP A 247 20.90 16.50 19.90
CA TRP A 247 22.01 16.84 20.79
C TRP A 247 21.77 16.37 22.24
N PHE A 248 20.57 16.58 22.76
CA PHE A 248 20.20 16.13 24.10
C PHE A 248 20.16 14.61 24.22
N GLU A 249 19.77 13.89 23.18
CA GLU A 249 19.80 12.43 23.18
C GLU A 249 21.24 11.91 23.18
N TYR A 250 22.16 12.48 22.39
CA TYR A 250 23.59 12.14 22.48
C TYR A 250 24.14 12.34 23.90
N LEU A 251 23.90 13.50 24.50
CA LEU A 251 24.37 13.79 25.86
C LEU A 251 23.77 12.84 26.91
N LYS A 252 22.47 12.56 26.84
CA LYS A 252 21.82 11.61 27.75
C LYS A 252 22.34 10.20 27.57
N ASN A 253 22.51 9.75 26.32
CA ASN A 253 22.99 8.40 26.02
C ASN A 253 24.41 8.19 26.54
N ASP A 254 25.32 9.12 26.29
CA ASP A 254 26.70 9.04 26.79
C ASP A 254 26.75 9.06 28.33
N ILE A 255 25.98 9.94 29.00
CA ILE A 255 25.90 9.98 30.47
C ILE A 255 25.29 8.70 31.04
N ASN A 256 24.20 8.20 30.45
CA ASN A 256 23.53 7.00 30.91
C ASN A 256 24.43 5.78 30.72
N MET A 257 25.11 5.68 29.57
CA MET A 257 26.05 4.62 29.28
C MET A 257 27.23 4.65 30.24
N PHE A 258 27.84 5.82 30.47
CA PHE A 258 28.89 5.98 31.47
C PHE A 258 28.44 5.49 32.85
N ASN A 259 27.26 5.94 33.29
CA ASN A 259 26.70 5.59 34.60
C ASN A 259 26.38 4.09 34.73
N SER A 260 26.00 3.41 33.64
CA SER A 260 25.77 1.97 33.66
C SER A 260 27.07 1.17 33.61
N THR A 261 28.02 1.61 32.79
CA THR A 261 29.29 0.89 32.57
C THR A 261 30.17 0.93 33.81
N PHE A 262 30.29 2.09 34.46
CA PHE A 262 31.16 2.27 35.63
C PHE A 262 30.44 2.23 36.99
N ALA A 263 29.28 1.56 37.02
CA ALA A 263 28.47 1.45 38.23
C ALA A 263 29.17 0.66 39.35
N LYS A 264 30.01 -0.32 39.00
CA LYS A 264 30.73 -1.18 39.96
C LYS A 264 31.86 -0.44 40.67
N GLU A 265 32.47 0.50 39.96
CA GLU A 265 33.51 1.42 40.41
C GLU A 265 32.91 2.58 41.22
N HIS A 266 31.58 2.60 41.39
CA HIS A 266 30.81 3.64 42.05
C HIS A 266 31.02 5.03 41.44
N LEU A 267 31.31 5.07 40.13
CA LEU A 267 31.44 6.30 39.37
C LEU A 267 30.07 6.69 38.81
N SER A 268 29.74 7.97 38.93
CA SER A 268 28.51 8.51 38.34
C SER A 268 28.63 9.98 38.00
N LEU A 269 27.95 10.35 36.93
CA LEU A 269 27.72 11.70 36.46
C LEU A 269 26.24 12.09 36.70
N PRO A 270 25.96 13.39 36.90
CA PRO A 270 24.60 13.87 37.09
C PRO A 270 23.72 13.57 35.87
N LYS A 271 22.52 13.04 36.10
CA LYS A 271 21.54 12.83 35.02
C LYS A 271 21.20 14.15 34.33
N ALA A 272 21.25 14.16 33.00
CA ALA A 272 20.91 15.33 32.20
C ALA A 272 19.39 15.55 32.17
N HIS A 273 18.94 16.65 32.79
CA HIS A 273 17.56 17.13 32.72
C HIS A 273 17.45 18.19 31.62
N THR A 274 16.95 17.80 30.45
CA THR A 274 16.91 18.69 29.29
C THR A 274 15.48 19.12 28.95
N GLN A 275 15.30 20.38 28.53
CA GLN A 275 14.00 20.89 28.11
C GLN A 275 14.14 21.86 26.93
N ILE A 276 13.36 21.61 25.88
CA ILE A 276 13.24 22.52 24.73
C ILE A 276 11.93 23.30 24.88
N CYS A 277 12.04 24.62 25.05
CA CYS A 277 10.91 25.53 25.12
C CYS A 277 10.61 26.11 23.73
N LYS A 278 9.34 26.23 23.39
CA LYS A 278 8.91 27.02 22.23
C LYS A 278 9.20 28.51 22.44
N ALA A 279 9.69 29.20 21.41
CA ALA A 279 9.84 30.66 21.43
C ALA A 279 8.49 31.37 21.26
N ASP A 280 8.42 32.61 21.76
CA ASP A 280 7.20 33.41 21.74
C ASP A 280 6.88 33.81 20.29
N GLY A 281 5.66 33.48 19.82
CA GLY A 281 5.22 33.77 18.45
C GLY A 281 5.51 32.68 17.41
N SER A 282 6.17 31.58 17.78
CA SER A 282 6.40 30.44 16.87
C SER A 282 5.09 29.75 16.46
N ASN A 283 5.02 29.24 15.23
CA ASN A 283 3.82 28.60 14.65
C ASN A 283 3.80 27.07 14.75
N TYR A 284 4.71 26.48 15.55
CA TYR A 284 4.81 25.02 15.70
C TYR A 284 4.43 24.54 17.11
N GLU A 285 3.98 23.30 17.24
CA GLU A 285 3.80 22.57 18.50
C GLU A 285 4.49 21.21 18.39
N VAL A 286 4.94 20.68 19.53
CA VAL A 286 5.50 19.33 19.60
C VAL A 286 4.63 18.50 20.52
N GLN A 287 4.23 17.34 20.05
CA GLN A 287 3.49 16.36 20.82
C GLN A 287 4.26 15.05 20.84
N GLU A 288 4.28 14.41 22.00
CA GLU A 288 4.83 13.07 22.14
C GLU A 288 3.75 12.04 21.76
N LEU A 289 4.11 11.09 20.91
CA LEU A 289 3.25 9.95 20.60
C LEU A 289 3.27 8.99 21.79
N ARG A 290 2.19 9.01 22.57
CA ARG A 290 2.00 8.09 23.70
C ARG A 290 1.11 6.94 23.26
N PHE A 291 1.74 5.80 23.07
CA PHE A 291 1.05 4.53 22.87
C PHE A 291 0.60 4.05 24.26
N GLU A 292 -0.67 4.24 24.60
CA GLU A 292 -1.24 3.59 25.80
C GLU A 292 -1.25 2.08 25.52
N ILE A 293 -0.31 1.38 26.16
CA ILE A 293 -0.23 -0.07 26.12
C ILE A 293 -1.32 -0.58 27.06
N ASP A 294 -2.23 -1.43 26.56
CA ASP A 294 -3.05 -2.23 27.47
C ASP A 294 -2.15 -3.12 28.35
N ASP A 295 -2.68 -3.63 29.45
CA ASP A 295 -1.91 -4.32 30.52
C ASP A 295 -1.12 -5.59 30.06
N LYS A 296 -1.05 -5.89 28.76
CA LYS A 296 -0.32 -7.04 28.17
C LYS A 296 0.98 -6.67 27.43
N GLY A 297 1.39 -5.40 27.40
CA GLY A 297 2.80 -5.05 27.15
C GLY A 297 3.37 -5.30 25.75
N GLY A 298 2.58 -5.74 24.76
CA GLY A 298 3.09 -6.29 23.50
C GLY A 298 2.66 -5.58 22.20
N MET A 299 2.08 -4.38 22.25
CA MET A 299 1.38 -3.80 21.09
C MET A 299 2.24 -3.71 19.81
N TRP A 300 3.53 -3.34 19.92
CA TRP A 300 4.42 -3.20 18.76
C TRP A 300 4.86 -4.53 18.13
N ASP A 301 5.19 -5.53 18.93
CA ASP A 301 5.55 -6.87 18.44
C ASP A 301 4.32 -7.61 17.88
N ILE A 302 3.14 -7.39 18.47
CA ILE A 302 1.88 -8.00 18.00
C ILE A 302 1.41 -7.36 16.69
N LEU A 303 1.45 -6.02 16.58
CA LEU A 303 1.05 -5.31 15.36
C LEU A 303 2.00 -5.58 14.18
N SER A 304 3.30 -5.74 14.45
CA SER A 304 4.30 -5.97 13.39
C SER A 304 4.33 -7.40 12.85
N LYS A 305 3.90 -8.41 13.61
CA LYS A 305 4.06 -9.83 13.22
C LYS A 305 2.77 -10.62 13.04
N SER A 306 1.60 -10.13 13.46
CA SER A 306 0.40 -10.99 13.54
C SER A 306 -0.90 -10.46 12.94
N VAL A 307 -1.00 -9.17 12.55
CA VAL A 307 -2.26 -8.57 12.08
C VAL A 307 -2.31 -8.31 10.57
N TYR A 308 -1.16 -8.03 9.95
CA TYR A 308 -1.09 -7.70 8.53
C TYR A 308 -0.50 -8.87 7.73
N THR A 309 -1.26 -9.34 6.75
CA THR A 309 -0.89 -10.48 5.90
C THR A 309 -0.19 -10.04 4.62
N ASN A 310 -0.38 -8.79 4.20
CA ASN A 310 0.20 -8.20 3.00
C ASN A 310 0.90 -6.88 3.34
N ASP A 311 2.08 -6.66 2.75
CA ASP A 311 2.90 -5.45 2.94
C ASP A 311 2.17 -4.14 2.59
N LEU A 312 1.12 -4.17 1.76
CA LEU A 312 0.33 -3.00 1.38
C LEU A 312 -0.92 -2.79 2.26
N ASP A 313 -1.13 -3.58 3.32
CA ASP A 313 -2.32 -3.47 4.18
C ASP A 313 -2.44 -2.10 4.88
N PHE A 314 -1.33 -1.38 5.08
CA PHE A 314 -1.39 0.01 5.58
C PHE A 314 -2.19 0.94 4.65
N LEU A 315 -2.18 0.71 3.32
CA LEU A 315 -2.95 1.51 2.36
C LEU A 315 -4.45 1.26 2.52
N ARG A 316 -4.86 0.02 2.84
CA ARG A 316 -6.25 -0.31 3.13
C ARG A 316 -6.76 0.49 4.34
N GLU A 317 -5.96 0.57 5.40
CA GLU A 317 -6.29 1.34 6.60
C GLU A 317 -6.42 2.84 6.31
N LEU A 318 -5.50 3.42 5.52
CA LEU A 318 -5.58 4.82 5.10
C LEU A 318 -6.85 5.11 4.29
N LEU A 319 -7.18 4.24 3.33
CA LEU A 319 -8.36 4.38 2.49
C LEU A 319 -9.66 4.22 3.30
N GLN A 320 -9.71 3.29 4.25
CA GLN A 320 -10.84 3.15 5.18
C GLN A 320 -11.07 4.44 5.99
N ASN A 321 -10.00 5.01 6.55
CA ASN A 321 -10.08 6.28 7.28
C ASN A 321 -10.54 7.45 6.39
N ALA A 322 -10.05 7.51 5.15
CA ALA A 322 -10.46 8.50 4.16
C ALA A 322 -11.95 8.37 3.76
N ILE A 323 -12.45 7.13 3.62
CA ILE A 323 -13.86 6.82 3.37
C ILE A 323 -14.70 7.31 4.55
N ASP A 324 -14.32 6.95 5.77
CA ASP A 324 -15.04 7.35 6.98
C ASP A 324 -15.07 8.87 7.15
N ALA A 325 -13.96 9.57 6.93
CA ALA A 325 -13.90 11.04 7.00
C ALA A 325 -14.83 11.71 5.97
N SER A 326 -14.88 11.15 4.75
CA SER A 326 -15.76 11.62 3.67
C SER A 326 -17.24 11.42 4.01
N LEU A 327 -17.60 10.22 4.49
CA LEU A 327 -18.97 9.88 4.87
C LEU A 327 -19.43 10.64 6.12
N LYS A 328 -18.55 10.87 7.10
CA LYS A 328 -18.87 11.59 8.33
C LYS A 328 -19.30 13.03 8.06
N THR A 329 -18.73 13.66 7.03
CA THR A 329 -19.16 15.00 6.58
C THR A 329 -20.64 15.00 6.19
N ILE A 330 -21.08 13.99 5.44
CA ILE A 330 -22.47 13.84 4.99
C ILE A 330 -23.38 13.49 6.18
N TYR A 331 -22.92 12.59 7.04
CA TYR A 331 -23.67 12.17 8.23
C TYR A 331 -23.96 13.34 9.18
N LEU A 332 -22.99 14.23 9.41
CA LEU A 332 -23.16 15.38 10.31
C LEU A 332 -23.91 16.56 9.68
N ASP A 333 -24.05 16.61 8.35
CA ASP A 333 -24.81 17.68 7.69
C ASP A 333 -26.33 17.47 7.86
N LYS A 334 -26.92 18.13 8.85
CA LYS A 334 -28.36 18.07 9.16
C LYS A 334 -29.27 18.51 8.01
N LYS A 335 -28.75 19.20 6.98
CA LYS A 335 -29.54 19.58 5.79
C LYS A 335 -29.75 18.40 4.83
N VAL A 336 -28.91 17.38 4.91
CA VAL A 336 -29.02 16.17 4.11
C VAL A 336 -29.95 15.18 4.81
N GLU A 337 -31.04 14.82 4.15
CA GLU A 337 -31.93 13.74 4.59
C GLU A 337 -31.30 12.39 4.21
N LEU A 338 -31.04 11.54 5.21
CA LEU A 338 -30.50 10.20 5.01
C LEU A 338 -31.62 9.20 5.17
N LYS A 339 -32.00 8.58 4.05
CA LYS A 339 -33.13 7.65 3.98
C LYS A 339 -32.80 6.22 4.44
N SER A 340 -31.51 5.88 4.50
CA SER A 340 -31.03 4.54 4.84
C SER A 340 -29.83 4.61 5.78
N VAL A 341 -29.65 3.55 6.59
CA VAL A 341 -28.47 3.40 7.44
C VAL A 341 -27.21 3.18 6.60
N SER A 342 -27.31 2.43 5.48
CA SER A 342 -26.17 2.19 4.60
C SER A 342 -25.70 3.47 3.89
N PRO A 343 -24.39 3.79 3.91
CA PRO A 343 -23.80 4.83 3.08
C PRO A 343 -24.04 4.65 1.58
N ARG A 344 -24.33 3.42 1.14
CA ARG A 344 -24.67 3.08 -0.25
C ARG A 344 -26.01 3.62 -0.70
N GLY A 345 -26.87 4.11 0.19
CA GLY A 345 -28.06 4.90 -0.16
C GLY A 345 -27.85 6.41 -0.15
N TRP A 346 -26.68 6.91 0.28
CA TRP A 346 -26.47 8.36 0.47
C TRP A 346 -26.07 9.04 -0.84
N ASN A 347 -26.50 10.29 -1.04
CA ASN A 347 -26.04 11.09 -2.18
C ASN A 347 -24.63 11.63 -1.89
N ASN A 348 -23.61 10.91 -2.37
CA ASN A 348 -22.20 11.22 -2.11
C ASN A 348 -21.51 11.72 -3.38
N LYS A 349 -20.96 12.94 -3.31
CA LYS A 349 -20.15 13.57 -4.37
C LYS A 349 -18.66 13.67 -4.03
N LYS A 350 -18.26 13.16 -2.86
CA LYS A 350 -16.87 13.15 -2.41
C LYS A 350 -16.08 12.07 -3.17
N ARG A 351 -14.77 12.25 -3.25
CA ARG A 351 -13.82 11.32 -3.88
C ARG A 351 -12.57 11.27 -3.01
N ILE A 352 -11.87 10.15 -3.09
CA ILE A 352 -10.57 9.94 -2.48
C ILE A 352 -9.57 9.82 -3.62
N THR A 353 -8.41 10.46 -3.48
CA THR A 353 -7.36 10.43 -4.48
C THR A 353 -6.12 9.79 -3.90
N VAL A 354 -5.57 8.82 -4.62
CA VAL A 354 -4.31 8.15 -4.32
C VAL A 354 -3.31 8.54 -5.39
N CYS A 355 -2.20 9.15 -5.00
CA CYS A 355 -1.13 9.53 -5.90
C CYS A 355 0.14 8.79 -5.50
N PHE A 356 0.86 8.24 -6.48
CA PHE A 356 2.12 7.56 -6.25
C PHE A 356 3.24 8.16 -7.10
N SER A 357 4.41 8.37 -6.51
CA SER A 357 5.64 8.73 -7.24
C SER A 357 6.74 7.75 -6.84
N ARG A 358 7.25 7.02 -7.82
CA ARG A 358 8.37 6.11 -7.62
C ARG A 358 9.66 6.90 -7.47
N GLU A 359 9.85 7.94 -8.28
CA GLU A 359 11.04 8.80 -8.24
C GLU A 359 11.25 9.43 -6.86
N ASN A 360 10.16 9.91 -6.24
CA ASN A 360 10.20 10.55 -4.92
C ASN A 360 9.97 9.58 -3.75
N LYS A 361 9.74 8.29 -4.01
CA LYS A 361 9.34 7.27 -3.02
C LYS A 361 8.16 7.71 -2.17
N LYS A 362 7.14 8.31 -2.80
CA LYS A 362 6.00 8.92 -2.11
C LYS A 362 4.68 8.26 -2.48
N LEU A 363 3.89 7.96 -1.47
CA LEU A 363 2.50 7.55 -1.60
C LEU A 363 1.62 8.53 -0.83
N ILE A 364 0.63 9.09 -1.52
CA ILE A 364 -0.15 10.21 -1.04
C ILE A 364 -1.63 9.83 -1.14
N VAL A 365 -2.34 9.89 -0.02
CA VAL A 365 -3.80 9.71 0.03
C VAL A 365 -4.43 11.05 0.39
N VAL A 366 -5.39 11.50 -0.40
CA VAL A 366 -6.11 12.76 -0.22
C VAL A 366 -7.60 12.46 -0.10
N ASP A 367 -8.21 12.88 0.99
CA ASP A 367 -9.66 12.89 1.18
C ASP A 367 -10.20 14.31 1.25
N ASN A 368 -11.40 14.51 0.70
CA ASN A 368 -12.15 15.75 0.81
C ASN A 368 -13.19 15.67 1.95
N GLY A 369 -12.84 14.97 3.03
CA GLY A 369 -13.71 14.66 4.15
C GLY A 369 -13.81 15.79 5.16
N ILE A 370 -14.05 15.43 6.42
CA ILE A 370 -14.34 16.41 7.48
C ILE A 370 -13.10 17.17 7.93
N GLY A 371 -11.91 16.59 7.75
CA GLY A 371 -10.66 17.12 8.29
C GLY A 371 -10.62 17.19 9.81
N MET A 372 -9.49 17.66 10.34
CA MET A 372 -9.24 17.78 11.78
C MET A 372 -8.82 19.20 12.12
N ASN A 373 -9.22 19.67 13.29
CA ASN A 373 -8.61 20.84 13.93
C ASN A 373 -7.52 20.40 14.92
N ARG A 374 -6.89 21.36 15.60
CA ARG A 374 -5.86 21.08 16.61
C ARG A 374 -6.33 20.11 17.71
N ASP A 375 -7.54 20.29 18.23
CA ASP A 375 -8.06 19.45 19.32
C ASP A 375 -8.39 18.03 18.84
N ASP A 376 -8.90 17.90 17.62
CA ASP A 376 -9.13 16.60 16.97
C ASP A 376 -7.79 15.85 16.79
N LEU A 377 -6.73 16.53 16.34
CA LEU A 377 -5.39 15.95 16.21
C LEU A 377 -4.88 15.40 17.56
N VAL A 378 -4.97 16.19 18.62
CA VAL A 378 -4.50 15.79 19.96
C VAL A 378 -5.32 14.64 20.53
N ASN A 379 -6.62 14.60 20.28
CA ASN A 379 -7.51 13.60 20.86
C ASN A 379 -7.63 12.31 20.05
N TYR A 380 -7.42 12.34 18.73
CA TYR A 380 -7.63 11.18 17.87
C TYR A 380 -6.35 10.63 17.22
N LEU A 381 -5.37 11.49 16.89
CA LEU A 381 -4.12 11.04 16.26
C LEU A 381 -3.06 10.65 17.31
N PHE A 382 -2.96 11.39 18.42
CA PHE A 382 -1.88 11.22 19.40
C PHE A 382 -2.26 10.49 20.70
N LYS A 383 -3.56 10.37 20.98
CA LYS A 383 -4.08 9.52 22.05
C LYS A 383 -4.72 8.30 21.40
N LEU A 384 -3.97 7.21 21.33
CA LEU A 384 -4.46 5.92 20.79
C LEU A 384 -5.39 5.20 21.78
N SER A 385 -6.25 5.94 22.48
CA SER A 385 -7.33 5.36 23.28
C SER A 385 -8.57 5.32 22.40
N SER A 386 -9.11 4.12 22.12
CA SER A 386 -10.41 3.82 21.51
C SER A 386 -10.86 4.85 20.48
N SER A 387 -10.80 4.49 19.18
CA SER A 387 -11.31 5.31 18.07
C SER A 387 -12.44 6.24 18.54
N GLY A 388 -12.35 7.54 18.23
CA GLY A 388 -13.35 8.56 18.61
C GLY A 388 -14.79 8.31 18.13
N GLN A 389 -15.12 7.06 17.78
CA GLN A 389 -16.41 6.50 17.44
C GLN A 389 -17.37 6.33 18.62
N VAL A 390 -17.08 6.83 19.83
CA VAL A 390 -18.17 7.21 20.76
C VAL A 390 -18.79 8.53 20.27
N CYS A 391 -19.23 8.54 19.01
CA CYS A 391 -20.12 9.57 18.52
C CYS A 391 -21.49 9.24 19.11
N ASN A 392 -21.92 10.01 20.11
CA ASN A 392 -23.34 10.10 20.41
C ASN A 392 -24.07 10.30 19.07
N PRO A 393 -25.06 9.45 18.73
CA PRO A 393 -25.64 9.45 17.41
C PRO A 393 -26.26 10.83 17.15
N ALA A 394 -25.77 11.50 16.10
CA ALA A 394 -26.29 12.81 15.69
C ALA A 394 -27.65 12.70 14.98
N ARG A 395 -28.06 11.46 14.69
CA ARG A 395 -29.28 11.04 13.99
C ARG A 395 -29.92 9.84 14.71
N GLU A 396 -31.01 9.31 14.16
CA GLU A 396 -31.71 8.12 14.70
C GLU A 396 -30.86 6.84 14.71
N PHE A 397 -29.77 6.80 13.94
CA PHE A 397 -28.83 5.69 13.90
C PHE A 397 -27.38 6.17 14.07
N SER A 398 -26.52 5.32 14.63
CA SER A 398 -25.09 5.58 14.81
C SER A 398 -24.34 5.59 13.47
N PHE A 399 -23.29 6.42 13.37
CA PHE A 399 -22.46 6.48 12.16
C PHE A 399 -21.87 5.09 11.85
N PRO A 400 -22.12 4.52 10.65
CA PRO A 400 -21.59 3.21 10.26
C PRO A 400 -20.13 3.32 9.80
N GLY A 401 -19.22 3.63 10.73
CA GLY A 401 -17.78 3.73 10.43
C GLY A 401 -17.13 2.37 10.17
N ILE A 402 -16.15 2.33 9.26
CA ILE A 402 -15.38 1.13 8.90
C ILE A 402 -14.20 0.96 9.87
N ALA A 403 -13.48 2.06 10.17
CA ALA A 403 -12.26 2.04 10.98
C ALA A 403 -12.57 2.11 12.49
N GLN A 404 -12.76 0.95 13.13
CA GLN A 404 -13.26 0.88 14.52
C GLN A 404 -12.17 0.84 15.61
N TYR A 405 -10.94 0.41 15.31
CA TYR A 405 -9.91 0.17 16.34
C TYR A 405 -8.90 1.29 16.49
N GLY A 406 -8.80 2.22 15.53
CA GLY A 406 -7.89 3.37 15.62
C GLY A 406 -6.39 3.05 15.54
N ILE A 407 -6.00 1.79 15.38
CA ILE A 407 -4.60 1.32 15.28
C ILE A 407 -4.05 1.32 13.84
N GLY A 408 -4.90 1.44 12.82
CA GLY A 408 -4.51 1.32 11.42
C GLY A 408 -3.49 2.36 10.95
N PHE A 409 -3.47 3.54 11.56
CA PHE A 409 -2.47 4.57 11.26
C PHE A 409 -1.05 4.16 11.69
N ILE A 410 -0.91 3.33 12.73
CA ILE A 410 0.39 2.86 13.23
C ILE A 410 1.12 2.02 12.17
N ALA A 411 0.37 1.26 11.35
CA ALA A 411 0.95 0.48 10.27
C ALA A 411 1.78 1.35 9.30
N CYS A 412 1.41 2.62 9.12
CA CYS A 412 2.16 3.54 8.27
C CYS A 412 3.57 3.85 8.82
N LEU A 413 3.77 3.87 10.15
CA LEU A 413 5.09 4.14 10.76
C LEU A 413 6.11 3.02 10.48
N ILE A 414 5.62 1.80 10.23
CA ILE A 414 6.45 0.66 9.88
C ILE A 414 7.00 0.85 8.46
N HIS A 415 6.12 1.19 7.50
CA HIS A 415 6.46 1.27 6.07
C HIS A 415 7.01 2.63 5.61
N ALA A 416 6.85 3.70 6.40
CA ALA A 416 7.30 5.05 6.04
C ALA A 416 8.45 5.53 6.94
N SER A 417 9.47 6.16 6.35
CA SER A 417 10.53 6.86 7.09
C SER A 417 10.02 8.21 7.62
N LYS A 418 9.09 8.82 6.90
CA LYS A 418 8.46 10.09 7.24
C LYS A 418 6.99 10.09 6.83
N ILE A 419 6.15 10.67 7.67
CA ILE A 419 4.71 10.88 7.39
C ILE A 419 4.42 12.37 7.54
N ASP A 420 3.93 13.00 6.47
CA ASP A 420 3.43 14.37 6.49
C ASP A 420 1.90 14.35 6.31
N ILE A 421 1.16 14.87 7.28
CA ILE A 421 -0.31 14.97 7.26
C ILE A 421 -0.68 16.44 7.12
N PHE A 422 -1.50 16.77 6.12
CA PHE A 422 -2.10 18.08 5.95
C PHE A 422 -3.60 17.96 6.21
N THR A 423 -4.13 18.66 7.19
CA THR A 423 -5.54 18.52 7.54
C THR A 423 -6.19 19.87 7.80
N SER A 424 -7.45 19.99 7.41
CA SER A 424 -8.24 21.19 7.61
C SER A 424 -9.71 20.87 7.76
N LYS A 425 -10.27 21.24 8.91
CA LYS A 425 -11.72 21.16 9.19
C LYS A 425 -12.49 22.37 8.67
N SER A 426 -11.79 23.46 8.40
CA SER A 426 -12.36 24.74 7.93
C SER A 426 -11.39 25.41 6.98
N LYS A 427 -11.89 25.99 5.88
CA LYS A 427 -11.13 26.62 4.78
C LYS A 427 -10.08 27.68 5.17
N THR A 428 -9.95 28.03 6.44
CA THR A 428 -9.08 29.08 6.95
C THR A 428 -7.80 28.56 7.62
N ASP A 429 -7.84 27.37 8.21
CA ASP A 429 -6.75 26.86 9.05
C ASP A 429 -6.30 25.48 8.54
N ILE A 430 -5.07 25.40 8.02
CA ILE A 430 -4.43 24.14 7.61
C ILE A 430 -3.36 23.80 8.64
N TYR A 431 -3.43 22.59 9.19
CA TYR A 431 -2.42 22.05 10.06
C TYR A 431 -1.58 21.03 9.30
N LYS A 432 -0.27 21.20 9.34
CA LYS A 432 0.70 20.23 8.88
C LYS A 432 1.24 19.48 10.08
N VAL A 433 1.14 18.16 10.09
CA VAL A 433 1.72 17.29 11.10
C VAL A 433 2.82 16.47 10.46
N SER A 434 4.04 16.58 10.95
CA SER A 434 5.17 15.76 10.49
C SER A 434 5.57 14.75 11.56
N LEU A 435 5.62 13.48 11.19
CA LEU A 435 6.12 12.36 11.99
C LEU A 435 7.35 11.77 11.30
N GLU A 436 8.37 11.43 12.07
CA GLU A 436 9.58 10.76 11.58
C GLU A 436 9.74 9.45 12.35
N GLY A 437 9.81 8.32 11.64
CA GLY A 437 9.50 6.98 12.18
C GLY A 437 10.37 6.49 13.34
N GLU A 438 11.49 7.14 13.64
CA GLU A 438 12.38 6.80 14.76
C GLU A 438 12.12 7.62 16.03
N ARG A 439 11.42 8.76 15.89
CA ARG A 439 11.21 9.72 16.96
C ARG A 439 9.74 9.63 17.36
N ASN A 440 9.44 9.28 18.62
CA ASN A 440 8.08 9.29 19.18
C ASN A 440 7.51 10.72 19.32
N LEU A 441 7.80 11.60 18.37
CA LEU A 441 7.47 13.02 18.36
C LEU A 441 6.71 13.37 17.08
N ALA A 442 5.66 14.15 17.26
CA ALA A 442 4.86 14.76 16.21
C ALA A 442 5.03 16.27 16.24
N PHE A 443 5.34 16.84 15.08
CA PHE A 443 5.48 18.28 14.91
C PHE A 443 4.25 18.83 14.21
N ILE A 444 3.53 19.75 14.85
CA ILE A 444 2.32 20.38 14.30
C ILE A 444 2.67 21.81 13.91
N GLU A 445 2.54 22.17 12.64
CA GLU A 445 2.74 23.53 12.14
C GLU A 445 1.42 24.07 11.58
N LYS A 446 1.10 25.34 11.87
CA LYS A 446 -0.02 26.03 11.22
C LYS A 446 0.47 26.67 9.92
N GLU A 447 -0.06 26.21 8.79
CA GLU A 447 0.20 26.83 7.49
C GLU A 447 -0.75 28.01 7.27
N ASN A 448 -0.18 29.20 7.06
CA ASN A 448 -0.91 30.38 6.63
C ASN A 448 -1.15 30.34 5.12
N ASN A 449 -1.78 29.28 4.62
CA ASN A 449 -2.00 29.11 3.19
C ASN A 449 -3.48 29.30 2.85
N SER A 450 -3.77 30.05 1.78
CA SER A 450 -5.14 30.35 1.33
C SER A 450 -5.74 29.20 0.51
N ALA A 451 -5.18 27.99 0.61
CA ALA A 451 -5.66 26.85 -0.13
C ALA A 451 -7.08 26.50 0.36
N ASN A 452 -8.05 26.54 -0.55
CA ASN A 452 -9.44 26.23 -0.32
C ASN A 452 -9.64 24.70 -0.16
N PHE A 453 -8.88 24.08 0.75
CA PHE A 453 -8.86 22.65 1.03
C PHE A 453 -9.65 22.35 2.31
N ILE A 454 -10.48 21.33 2.28
CA ILE A 454 -11.17 20.76 3.44
C ILE A 454 -11.03 19.26 3.35
N GLY A 455 -10.55 18.62 4.41
CA GLY A 455 -10.27 17.20 4.46
C GLY A 455 -8.89 16.92 5.03
N THR A 456 -8.33 15.76 4.69
CA THR A 456 -6.99 15.36 5.11
C THR A 456 -6.20 14.81 3.92
N SER A 457 -4.90 15.11 3.89
CA SER A 457 -3.96 14.45 3.01
C SER A 457 -2.83 13.86 3.84
N ILE A 458 -2.48 12.61 3.54
CA ILE A 458 -1.40 11.88 4.19
C ILE A 458 -0.38 11.54 3.12
N CYS A 459 0.83 12.07 3.25
CA CYS A 459 1.97 11.81 2.40
C CYS A 459 2.98 10.93 3.15
N LEU A 460 3.18 9.71 2.66
CA LEU A 460 4.15 8.77 3.18
C LEU A 460 5.42 8.83 2.31
N THR A 461 6.57 9.03 2.95
CA THR A 461 7.87 8.72 2.34
C THR A 461 8.20 7.27 2.67
N LEU A 462 8.13 6.39 1.67
CA LEU A 462 8.21 4.94 1.83
C LEU A 462 9.66 4.47 2.04
N LYS A 463 9.85 3.47 2.90
CA LYS A 463 11.14 2.79 3.12
C LYS A 463 11.46 1.80 2.00
N HIS A 464 10.43 1.10 1.51
CA HIS A 464 10.52 0.12 0.43
C HIS A 464 10.10 0.73 -0.91
N GLU A 465 10.67 0.22 -1.99
CA GLU A 465 10.27 0.58 -3.34
C GLU A 465 9.11 -0.30 -3.81
N TYR A 466 8.09 0.35 -4.38
CA TYR A 466 6.95 -0.30 -5.01
C TYR A 466 6.81 0.22 -6.44
N THR A 467 6.03 -0.48 -7.26
CA THR A 467 5.64 -0.05 -8.60
C THR A 467 4.22 0.51 -8.61
N SER A 468 3.92 1.39 -9.57
CA SER A 468 2.57 1.93 -9.75
C SER A 468 1.54 0.82 -10.00
N ASN A 469 1.90 -0.24 -10.73
CA ASN A 469 1.01 -1.35 -11.01
C ASN A 469 0.69 -2.18 -9.76
N GLU A 470 1.67 -2.42 -8.88
CA GLU A 470 1.42 -3.15 -7.62
C GLU A 470 0.42 -2.41 -6.73
N ILE A 471 0.52 -1.09 -6.65
CA ILE A 471 -0.40 -0.26 -5.88
C ILE A 471 -1.79 -0.24 -6.53
N ASP A 472 -1.88 -0.02 -7.83
CA ASP A 472 -3.17 -0.04 -8.55
C ASP A 472 -3.86 -1.41 -8.41
N ASP A 473 -3.14 -2.51 -8.67
CA ASP A 473 -3.65 -3.87 -8.55
C ASP A 473 -4.12 -4.17 -7.12
N TYR A 474 -3.39 -3.71 -6.11
CA TYR A 474 -3.80 -3.84 -4.72
C TYR A 474 -5.11 -3.09 -4.45
N ILE A 475 -5.24 -1.83 -4.89
CA ILE A 475 -6.46 -1.05 -4.68
C ILE A 475 -7.63 -1.69 -5.43
N ARG A 476 -7.47 -2.08 -6.70
CA ARG A 476 -8.54 -2.72 -7.49
C ARG A 476 -8.98 -4.07 -6.94
N ARG A 477 -8.02 -4.87 -6.44
CA ARG A 477 -8.31 -6.19 -5.84
C ARG A 477 -9.07 -6.04 -4.52
N ASN A 478 -8.72 -5.05 -3.71
CA ASN A 478 -9.29 -4.87 -2.38
C ASN A 478 -10.52 -3.96 -2.35
N PHE A 479 -10.61 -2.92 -3.16
CA PHE A 479 -11.72 -1.96 -3.17
C PHE A 479 -12.59 -2.16 -4.42
N CYS A 480 -13.49 -3.14 -4.37
CA CYS A 480 -14.37 -3.48 -5.50
C CYS A 480 -15.58 -2.55 -5.62
N TYR A 481 -16.21 -2.20 -4.49
CA TYR A 481 -17.48 -1.45 -4.47
C TYR A 481 -17.48 -0.34 -3.39
N PRO A 482 -16.46 0.52 -3.34
CA PRO A 482 -16.30 1.46 -2.23
C PRO A 482 -17.49 2.43 -2.13
N SER A 483 -17.85 2.81 -0.90
CA SER A 483 -18.94 3.79 -0.66
C SER A 483 -18.58 5.22 -1.08
N VAL A 484 -17.29 5.49 -1.26
CA VAL A 484 -16.72 6.73 -1.79
C VAL A 484 -15.81 6.33 -2.97
N PRO A 485 -15.97 6.91 -4.16
CA PRO A 485 -15.10 6.60 -5.29
C PRO A 485 -13.62 6.91 -5.00
N ILE A 486 -12.73 6.10 -5.57
CA ILE A 486 -11.28 6.21 -5.41
C ILE A 486 -10.66 6.47 -6.79
N ASP A 487 -9.83 7.49 -6.88
CA ASP A 487 -9.01 7.80 -8.05
C ASP A 487 -7.56 7.46 -7.75
N PHE A 488 -6.89 6.77 -8.66
CA PHE A 488 -5.47 6.48 -8.57
C PHE A 488 -4.73 7.05 -9.79
N PHE A 489 -3.56 7.65 -9.57
CA PHE A 489 -2.65 7.95 -10.67
C PHE A 489 -1.18 7.97 -10.23
N ASP A 490 -0.31 7.64 -11.18
CA ASP A 490 1.13 7.76 -11.07
C ASP A 490 1.55 9.20 -11.41
N ILE A 491 2.10 9.91 -10.43
CA ILE A 491 2.54 11.30 -10.54
C ILE A 491 3.58 11.43 -11.64
N ASP A 492 4.52 10.48 -11.75
CA ASP A 492 5.65 10.57 -12.67
C ASP A 492 5.16 10.42 -14.13
N LYS A 493 4.20 9.51 -14.35
CA LYS A 493 3.51 9.36 -15.66
C LYS A 493 2.65 10.57 -15.99
N VAL A 494 1.86 11.06 -15.04
CA VAL A 494 0.97 12.21 -15.26
C VAL A 494 1.76 13.49 -15.54
N ASP A 495 2.88 13.71 -14.85
CA ASP A 495 3.76 14.87 -15.10
C ASP A 495 4.30 14.85 -16.53
N THR A 496 4.69 13.67 -17.02
CA THR A 496 5.09 13.47 -18.42
C THR A 496 3.96 13.83 -19.38
N ILE A 497 2.75 13.34 -19.13
CA ILE A 497 1.56 13.66 -19.95
C ILE A 497 1.28 15.17 -19.94
N LEU A 498 1.30 15.82 -18.78
CA LEU A 498 1.04 17.26 -18.69
C LEU A 498 2.05 18.09 -19.51
N ARG A 499 3.34 17.72 -19.47
CA ARG A 499 4.40 18.36 -20.27
C ARG A 499 4.21 18.13 -21.77
N GLU A 500 3.90 16.90 -22.18
CA GLU A 500 3.66 16.57 -23.60
C GLU A 500 2.52 17.41 -24.21
N TYR A 501 1.51 17.74 -23.41
CA TYR A 501 0.36 18.55 -23.83
C TYR A 501 0.52 20.05 -23.53
N GLY A 502 1.71 20.51 -23.10
CA GLY A 502 2.02 21.92 -22.89
C GLY A 502 1.31 22.57 -21.71
N SER A 503 0.89 21.80 -20.71
CA SER A 503 0.32 22.35 -19.48
C SER A 503 1.40 23.07 -18.66
N ALA A 504 1.05 24.22 -18.07
CA ALA A 504 1.91 24.91 -17.12
C ALA A 504 1.88 24.29 -15.71
N MET A 505 1.01 23.29 -15.50
CA MET A 505 0.85 22.59 -14.23
C MET A 505 1.78 21.39 -14.15
N GLU A 506 2.49 21.25 -13.03
CA GLU A 506 3.37 20.11 -12.74
C GLU A 506 2.75 19.24 -11.66
N ALA A 507 2.48 17.97 -11.97
CA ALA A 507 1.96 16.99 -11.02
C ALA A 507 2.98 16.68 -9.91
N SER A 508 4.28 16.83 -10.18
CA SER A 508 5.34 16.70 -9.17
C SER A 508 5.14 17.63 -7.96
N THR A 509 4.42 18.75 -8.13
CA THR A 509 4.04 19.69 -7.06
C THR A 509 3.24 19.00 -5.95
N ILE A 510 2.47 17.95 -6.26
CA ILE A 510 1.69 17.17 -5.28
C ILE A 510 2.60 16.62 -4.17
N THR A 511 3.85 16.27 -4.49
CA THR A 511 4.80 15.76 -3.49
C THR A 511 5.15 16.76 -2.40
N LYS A 512 4.97 18.07 -2.65
CA LYS A 512 5.19 19.17 -1.70
C LYS A 512 3.87 19.74 -1.18
N GLN A 513 2.84 19.77 -2.02
CA GLN A 513 1.51 20.30 -1.72
C GLN A 513 0.45 19.27 -2.11
N PRO A 514 0.21 18.25 -1.26
CA PRO A 514 -0.67 17.13 -1.60
C PRO A 514 -2.10 17.51 -1.98
N PHE A 515 -2.62 18.61 -1.45
CA PHE A 515 -3.95 19.13 -1.75
C PHE A 515 -4.13 19.58 -3.22
N MET A 516 -3.04 19.73 -3.98
CA MET A 516 -3.09 20.05 -5.42
C MET A 516 -3.56 18.88 -6.29
N ALA A 517 -3.60 17.65 -5.76
CA ALA A 517 -4.00 16.46 -6.50
C ALA A 517 -5.39 16.60 -7.16
N VAL A 518 -6.35 17.21 -6.45
CA VAL A 518 -7.70 17.47 -6.98
C VAL A 518 -7.65 18.40 -8.20
N GLN A 519 -6.83 19.45 -8.14
CA GLN A 519 -6.68 20.41 -9.23
C GLN A 519 -6.03 19.76 -10.47
N VAL A 520 -5.09 18.82 -10.26
CA VAL A 520 -4.46 18.06 -11.36
C VAL A 520 -5.49 17.19 -12.08
N ILE A 521 -6.35 16.48 -11.33
CA ILE A 521 -7.43 15.68 -11.92
C ILE A 521 -8.41 16.56 -12.71
N GLU A 522 -8.76 17.74 -12.19
CA GLU A 522 -9.63 18.69 -12.88
C GLU A 522 -8.99 19.23 -14.17
N GLU A 523 -7.68 19.47 -14.19
CA GLU A 523 -6.92 19.85 -15.39
C GLU A 523 -6.95 18.73 -16.43
N LEU A 524 -6.59 17.50 -16.06
CA LEU A 524 -6.63 16.33 -16.96
C LEU A 524 -8.03 16.12 -17.54
N SER A 525 -9.07 16.28 -16.72
CA SER A 525 -10.47 16.17 -17.16
C SER A 525 -10.83 17.25 -18.17
N ARG A 526 -10.37 18.49 -17.98
CA ARG A 526 -10.58 19.60 -18.93
C ARG A 526 -9.87 19.34 -20.26
N MET A 527 -8.62 18.87 -20.20
CA MET A 527 -7.83 18.51 -21.39
C MET A 527 -8.51 17.38 -22.18
N LEU A 528 -8.96 16.33 -21.50
CA LEU A 528 -9.68 15.22 -22.12
C LEU A 528 -10.97 15.68 -22.82
N GLN A 529 -11.73 16.59 -22.19
CA GLN A 529 -12.94 17.15 -22.82
C GLN A 529 -12.61 17.99 -24.06
N SER A 530 -11.54 18.78 -24.01
CA SER A 530 -11.06 19.56 -25.15
C SER A 530 -10.69 18.66 -26.32
N GLU A 531 -9.85 17.65 -26.08
CA GLU A 531 -9.42 16.68 -27.08
C GLU A 531 -10.61 15.92 -27.70
N LYS A 532 -11.58 15.46 -26.89
CA LYS A 532 -12.79 14.82 -27.40
C LYS A 532 -13.62 15.74 -28.30
N LYS A 533 -13.69 17.02 -27.97
CA LYS A 533 -14.45 18.01 -28.75
C LYS A 533 -13.78 18.29 -30.10
N GLU A 534 -12.47 18.51 -30.09
CA GLU A 534 -11.66 18.69 -31.32
C GLU A 534 -11.75 17.45 -32.21
N HIS A 535 -11.55 16.27 -31.62
CA HIS A 535 -11.68 14.98 -32.30
C HIS A 535 -13.07 14.82 -32.96
N SER A 536 -14.17 15.11 -32.27
CA SER A 536 -15.52 14.96 -32.86
C SER A 536 -15.76 15.82 -34.11
N GLY A 537 -15.16 17.02 -34.19
CA GLY A 537 -15.33 17.93 -35.32
C GLY A 537 -14.51 17.53 -36.54
N GLU A 538 -13.25 17.15 -36.33
CA GLU A 538 -12.36 16.74 -37.41
C GLU A 538 -12.68 15.31 -37.91
N VAL A 539 -13.00 14.38 -37.01
CA VAL A 539 -13.33 12.99 -37.36
C VAL A 539 -14.48 12.91 -38.34
N GLU A 540 -15.53 13.72 -38.16
CA GLU A 540 -16.65 13.72 -39.10
C GLU A 540 -16.23 14.22 -40.49
N GLN A 541 -15.33 15.21 -40.56
CA GLN A 541 -14.81 15.72 -41.83
C GLN A 541 -13.92 14.70 -42.55
N TYR A 542 -13.01 14.05 -41.82
CA TYR A 542 -12.14 13.00 -42.36
C TYR A 542 -12.92 11.71 -42.69
N ARG A 543 -13.94 11.34 -41.91
CA ARG A 543 -14.81 10.18 -42.18
C ARG A 543 -15.58 10.36 -43.47
N ILE A 544 -16.22 11.51 -43.66
CA ILE A 544 -16.94 11.85 -44.91
C ILE A 544 -15.99 11.83 -46.11
N LEU A 545 -14.74 12.25 -45.92
CA LEU A 545 -13.74 12.27 -46.98
C LEU A 545 -13.19 10.87 -47.30
N ASN A 546 -12.88 10.06 -46.28
CA ASN A 546 -12.46 8.66 -46.44
C ASN A 546 -13.55 7.81 -47.10
N GLU A 547 -14.82 7.95 -46.70
CA GLU A 547 -15.94 7.29 -47.38
C GLU A 547 -15.99 7.66 -48.86
N ALA A 548 -15.79 8.94 -49.20
CA ALA A 548 -15.76 9.40 -50.58
C ALA A 548 -14.54 8.88 -51.38
N VAL A 549 -13.38 8.70 -50.73
CA VAL A 549 -12.17 8.09 -51.32
C VAL A 549 -12.36 6.59 -51.55
N CYS A 550 -12.92 5.85 -50.57
CA CYS A 550 -13.23 4.44 -50.71
C CYS A 550 -14.26 4.19 -51.81
N ASP A 551 -15.32 5.01 -51.88
CA ASP A 551 -16.32 4.95 -52.96
C ASP A 551 -15.70 5.22 -54.34
N LEU A 552 -14.70 6.11 -54.39
CA LEU A 552 -13.99 6.42 -55.62
C LEU A 552 -13.05 5.30 -56.06
N LYS A 553 -12.31 4.68 -55.12
CA LYS A 553 -11.48 3.49 -55.37
C LYS A 553 -12.32 2.30 -55.83
N LYS A 554 -13.44 2.04 -55.15
CA LYS A 554 -14.37 0.98 -55.53
C LYS A 554 -14.92 1.18 -56.95
N TYR A 555 -15.35 2.40 -57.27
CA TYR A 555 -15.79 2.73 -58.63
C TYR A 555 -14.65 2.63 -59.66
N PHE A 556 -13.41 2.96 -59.27
CA PHE A 556 -12.23 2.76 -60.11
C PHE A 556 -12.00 1.29 -60.42
N ASP A 557 -12.02 0.42 -59.40
CA ASP A 557 -11.78 -1.02 -59.56
C ASP A 557 -12.88 -1.71 -60.38
N GLU A 558 -14.14 -1.32 -60.18
CA GLU A 558 -15.29 -1.87 -60.89
C GLU A 558 -15.33 -1.48 -62.39
N GLU A 559 -14.85 -0.28 -62.74
CA GLU A 559 -15.01 0.29 -64.09
C GLU A 559 -13.68 0.51 -64.83
N LYS A 560 -12.55 0.07 -64.28
CA LYS A 560 -11.20 0.25 -64.84
C LYS A 560 -11.10 -0.22 -66.31
N GLU A 561 -11.68 -1.37 -66.61
CA GLU A 561 -11.68 -1.98 -67.94
C GLU A 561 -12.67 -1.33 -68.92
N THR A 562 -13.65 -0.58 -68.41
CA THR A 562 -14.73 0.05 -69.20
C THR A 562 -14.51 1.54 -69.44
N PHE A 563 -13.47 2.14 -68.86
CA PHE A 563 -13.08 3.55 -69.05
C PHE A 563 -12.76 3.95 -70.50
N GLY A 564 -12.65 2.99 -71.42
CA GLY A 564 -12.65 3.26 -72.88
C GLY A 564 -13.94 3.93 -73.38
N LYS A 565 -15.05 3.85 -72.63
CA LYS A 565 -16.31 4.57 -72.91
C LYS A 565 -16.24 5.99 -72.31
N LYS A 566 -16.35 7.02 -73.17
CA LYS A 566 -16.20 8.45 -72.82
C LYS A 566 -17.08 8.91 -71.63
N GLU A 567 -18.26 8.32 -71.48
CA GLU A 567 -19.21 8.63 -70.40
C GLU A 567 -18.74 8.15 -69.01
N LYS A 568 -18.15 6.96 -68.92
CA LYS A 568 -17.69 6.35 -67.66
C LYS A 568 -16.46 7.05 -67.09
N LEU A 569 -15.52 7.41 -67.98
CA LEU A 569 -14.35 8.21 -67.62
C LEU A 569 -14.76 9.64 -67.19
N SER A 570 -15.69 10.28 -67.91
CA SER A 570 -16.19 11.61 -67.52
C SER A 570 -16.85 11.60 -66.13
N LEU A 571 -17.55 10.52 -65.77
CA LEU A 571 -18.14 10.36 -64.45
C LEU A 571 -17.08 10.15 -63.36
N PHE A 572 -16.03 9.36 -63.62
CA PHE A 572 -14.88 9.23 -62.71
C PHE A 572 -14.22 10.58 -62.44
N GLN A 573 -13.92 11.34 -63.50
CA GLN A 573 -13.31 12.67 -63.41
C GLN A 573 -14.14 13.62 -62.54
N LYS A 574 -15.47 13.60 -62.69
CA LYS A 574 -16.39 14.41 -61.89
C LYS A 574 -16.41 14.00 -60.41
N LYS A 575 -16.36 12.69 -60.12
CA LYS A 575 -16.29 12.18 -58.74
C LYS A 575 -14.94 12.52 -58.08
N TYR A 576 -13.84 12.35 -58.81
CA TYR A 576 -12.51 12.72 -58.33
C TYR A 576 -12.40 14.21 -58.02
N GLU A 577 -12.84 15.10 -58.92
CA GLU A 577 -12.73 16.54 -58.69
C GLU A 577 -13.53 16.99 -57.47
N LYS A 578 -14.63 16.29 -57.16
CA LYS A 578 -15.43 16.53 -55.95
C LYS A 578 -14.67 16.12 -54.68
N VAL A 579 -13.98 14.98 -54.69
CA VAL A 579 -13.12 14.53 -53.59
C VAL A 579 -11.95 15.50 -53.42
N ARG A 580 -11.27 15.84 -54.52
CA ARG A 580 -10.18 16.80 -54.56
C ARG A 580 -10.59 18.16 -53.99
N SER A 581 -11.65 18.78 -54.48
CA SER A 581 -12.12 20.08 -53.97
C SER A 581 -12.39 20.08 -52.47
N LYS A 582 -12.78 18.93 -51.92
CA LYS A 582 -13.01 18.76 -50.48
C LYS A 582 -11.72 18.57 -49.69
N ILE A 583 -10.70 17.93 -50.27
CA ILE A 583 -9.32 17.89 -49.75
C ILE A 583 -8.74 19.32 -49.70
N GLU A 584 -8.99 20.13 -50.72
CA GLU A 584 -8.55 21.54 -50.81
C GLU A 584 -9.23 22.42 -49.75
N GLU A 585 -10.55 22.27 -49.55
CA GLU A 585 -11.32 22.99 -48.52
C GLU A 585 -10.82 22.70 -47.10
N LEU A 586 -10.36 21.46 -46.85
CA LEU A 586 -9.77 21.04 -45.58
C LEU A 586 -8.28 21.37 -45.44
N ASN A 587 -7.70 22.08 -46.41
CA ASN A 587 -6.29 22.47 -46.42
C ASN A 587 -5.30 21.29 -46.37
N LEU A 588 -5.69 20.13 -46.89
CA LEU A 588 -4.87 18.91 -46.93
C LEU A 588 -3.97 18.83 -48.19
N LEU A 589 -3.82 19.97 -48.89
CA LEU A 589 -3.25 20.10 -50.24
C LEU A 589 -1.73 19.86 -50.33
N ASP A 590 -0.98 20.06 -49.25
CA ASP A 590 0.50 19.91 -49.27
C ASP A 590 0.97 18.49 -49.64
N LYS A 591 0.04 17.52 -49.64
CA LYS A 591 0.31 16.09 -49.88
C LYS A 591 -0.35 15.51 -51.13
N PHE A 592 -1.25 16.23 -51.80
CA PHE A 592 -1.87 15.79 -53.05
C PHE A 592 -1.20 16.55 -54.21
N SER A 593 -0.29 15.89 -54.95
CA SER A 593 0.36 16.56 -56.09
C SER A 593 -0.67 16.94 -57.16
N GLU A 594 -0.44 18.05 -57.87
CA GLU A 594 -1.29 18.56 -58.95
C GLU A 594 -1.39 17.57 -60.13
N ILE A 595 -2.12 16.47 -59.98
CA ILE A 595 -2.49 15.64 -61.13
C ILE A 595 -3.65 16.33 -61.83
N VAL A 596 -3.31 17.02 -62.92
CA VAL A 596 -4.27 17.65 -63.82
C VAL A 596 -4.98 16.57 -64.63
N ILE A 597 -6.09 16.05 -64.09
CA ILE A 597 -6.93 15.00 -64.69
C ILE A 597 -7.45 15.33 -66.10
N THR A 598 -7.46 16.61 -66.49
CA THR A 598 -7.93 17.06 -67.80
C THR A 598 -7.08 16.55 -68.99
N LYS A 599 -5.95 15.88 -68.74
CA LYS A 599 -5.09 15.26 -69.78
C LYS A 599 -5.30 13.75 -69.98
N LEU A 600 -6.13 13.07 -69.18
CA LEU A 600 -6.43 11.65 -69.36
C LEU A 600 -7.24 11.42 -70.65
N LYS A 601 -6.57 10.99 -71.72
CA LYS A 601 -7.21 10.57 -72.98
C LYS A 601 -7.05 9.05 -73.17
N PRO A 602 -8.16 8.29 -73.29
CA PRO A 602 -8.12 6.87 -73.63
C PRO A 602 -7.28 6.64 -74.89
N GLY A 603 -6.32 5.71 -74.84
CA GLY A 603 -5.45 5.37 -75.97
C GLY A 603 -4.19 6.24 -76.14
N SER A 604 -3.89 7.15 -75.19
CA SER A 604 -2.58 7.81 -75.13
C SER A 604 -1.52 6.88 -74.52
N SER A 605 -0.25 7.01 -74.94
CA SER A 605 0.84 6.11 -74.51
C SER A 605 1.09 6.07 -73.00
N ASN A 606 0.63 7.09 -72.26
CA ASN A 606 0.83 7.23 -70.82
C ASN A 606 -0.46 7.04 -70.00
N TYR A 607 -1.56 6.59 -70.62
CA TYR A 607 -2.89 6.53 -69.99
C TYR A 607 -2.92 5.63 -68.74
N ASP A 608 -2.42 4.40 -68.85
CA ASP A 608 -2.40 3.45 -67.73
C ASP A 608 -1.43 3.87 -66.62
N PHE A 609 -0.33 4.53 -67.00
CA PHE A 609 0.67 5.06 -66.06
C PHE A 609 0.12 6.21 -65.21
N GLU A 610 -0.61 7.15 -65.81
CA GLU A 610 -1.25 8.25 -65.09
C GLU A 610 -2.45 7.80 -64.24
N LEU A 611 -3.21 6.79 -64.69
CA LEU A 611 -4.26 6.15 -63.87
C LEU A 611 -3.67 5.44 -62.64
N GLY A 612 -2.53 4.75 -62.79
CA GLY A 612 -1.84 4.09 -61.68
C GLY A 612 -1.34 5.08 -60.63
N LYS A 613 -0.84 6.26 -61.04
CA LYS A 613 -0.45 7.33 -60.10
C LYS A 613 -1.62 7.82 -59.25
N ILE A 614 -2.78 8.05 -59.87
CA ILE A 614 -3.99 8.52 -59.16
C ILE A 614 -4.44 7.50 -58.11
N TYR A 615 -4.45 6.21 -58.47
CA TYR A 615 -4.80 5.15 -57.53
C TYR A 615 -3.83 5.09 -56.34
N ASN A 616 -2.52 5.17 -56.59
CA ASN A 616 -1.50 5.16 -55.53
C ASN A 616 -1.64 6.36 -54.58
N GLN A 617 -2.03 7.54 -55.07
CA GLN A 617 -2.27 8.71 -54.22
C GLN A 617 -3.50 8.55 -53.34
N LEU A 618 -4.59 7.96 -53.86
CA LEU A 618 -5.77 7.65 -53.06
C LEU A 618 -5.46 6.61 -51.98
N ASP A 619 -4.59 5.65 -52.28
CA ASP A 619 -4.11 4.63 -51.32
C ASP A 619 -3.21 5.24 -50.24
N GLU A 620 -2.29 6.12 -50.62
CA GLU A 620 -1.42 6.85 -49.69
C GLU A 620 -2.22 7.74 -48.73
N TYR A 621 -3.26 8.42 -49.22
CA TYR A 621 -4.17 9.22 -48.40
C TYR A 621 -4.98 8.37 -47.41
N GLU A 622 -5.52 7.23 -47.85
CA GLU A 622 -6.24 6.30 -46.98
C GLU A 622 -5.34 5.80 -45.84
N ARG A 623 -4.08 5.48 -46.15
CA ARG A 623 -3.09 5.07 -45.14
C ARG A 623 -2.78 6.19 -44.15
N GLU A 624 -2.43 7.39 -44.63
CA GLU A 624 -2.06 8.51 -43.77
C GLU A 624 -3.23 9.01 -42.90
N SER A 625 -4.44 9.05 -43.44
CA SER A 625 -5.63 9.41 -42.65
C SER A 625 -5.85 8.41 -41.52
N SER A 626 -5.71 7.11 -41.81
CA SER A 626 -5.79 6.03 -40.81
C SER A 626 -4.71 6.16 -39.73
N GLU A 627 -3.47 6.52 -40.10
CA GLU A 627 -2.39 6.81 -39.15
C GLU A 627 -2.70 8.02 -38.27
N LEU A 628 -3.23 9.11 -38.83
CA LEU A 628 -3.63 10.31 -38.10
C LEU A 628 -4.76 10.01 -37.10
N PHE A 629 -5.75 9.21 -37.50
CA PHE A 629 -6.82 8.74 -36.62
C PHE A 629 -6.27 7.93 -35.45
N SER A 630 -5.38 6.97 -35.74
CA SER A 630 -4.72 6.16 -34.70
C SER A 630 -3.95 7.03 -33.71
N GLN A 631 -3.23 8.06 -34.20
CA GLN A 631 -2.52 9.01 -33.34
C GLN A 631 -3.47 9.80 -32.44
N LYS A 632 -4.60 10.32 -32.95
CA LYS A 632 -5.58 11.07 -32.15
C LYS A 632 -6.33 10.19 -31.15
N ASP A 633 -6.68 8.96 -31.53
CA ASP A 633 -7.26 7.98 -30.62
C ASP A 633 -6.31 7.64 -29.47
N ASN A 634 -5.02 7.47 -29.78
CA ASN A 634 -3.99 7.22 -28.77
C ASN A 634 -3.84 8.40 -27.80
N ARG A 635 -3.99 9.65 -28.26
CA ARG A 635 -3.97 10.82 -27.38
C ARG A 635 -5.13 10.82 -26.40
N ILE A 636 -6.36 10.60 -26.89
CA ILE A 636 -7.54 10.49 -26.02
C ILE A 636 -7.38 9.35 -25.02
N ARG A 637 -6.95 8.15 -25.47
CA ARG A 637 -6.71 7.02 -24.57
C ARG A 637 -5.69 7.34 -23.50
N ARG A 638 -4.55 7.95 -23.85
CA ARG A 638 -3.52 8.35 -22.88
C ARG A 638 -4.07 9.26 -21.78
N LEU A 639 -4.93 10.21 -22.11
CA LEU A 639 -5.58 11.08 -21.11
C LEU A 639 -6.65 10.35 -20.29
N GLN A 640 -7.33 9.36 -20.88
CA GLN A 640 -8.31 8.53 -20.16
C GLN A 640 -7.62 7.57 -19.18
N ASP A 641 -6.50 6.99 -19.59
CA ASP A 641 -5.72 6.01 -18.82
C ASP A 641 -4.75 6.71 -17.84
N ALA A 642 -4.72 8.05 -17.83
CA ALA A 642 -3.89 8.82 -16.91
C ALA A 642 -4.39 8.73 -15.46
N VAL A 643 -5.69 8.50 -15.27
CA VAL A 643 -6.33 8.38 -13.95
C VAL A 643 -7.20 7.13 -13.93
N ASP A 644 -6.80 6.19 -13.08
CA ASP A 644 -7.53 4.98 -12.81
C ASP A 644 -8.69 5.28 -11.87
N HIS A 645 -9.92 5.14 -12.38
CA HIS A 645 -11.13 5.40 -11.61
C HIS A 645 -11.76 4.13 -11.07
N ILE A 646 -11.95 4.06 -9.75
CA ILE A 646 -12.72 3.03 -9.06
C ILE A 646 -14.01 3.69 -8.57
N GLY A 647 -15.09 3.45 -9.33
CA GLY A 647 -16.40 4.05 -9.14
C GLY A 647 -17.19 3.48 -7.96
N ARG A 648 -18.31 4.14 -7.66
CA ARG A 648 -19.35 3.61 -6.76
C ARG A 648 -20.36 2.78 -7.57
N ASP A 649 -19.85 1.84 -8.36
CA ASP A 649 -20.70 1.04 -9.23
C ASP A 649 -21.60 0.12 -8.39
N GLY A 650 -22.79 -0.17 -8.92
CA GLY A 650 -23.63 -1.23 -8.39
C GLY A 650 -22.99 -2.59 -8.65
N ILE A 651 -23.42 -3.62 -7.92
CA ILE A 651 -22.90 -4.98 -8.12
C ILE A 651 -23.21 -5.54 -9.52
N GLU A 652 -24.10 -4.92 -10.31
CA GLU A 652 -24.57 -5.39 -11.61
C GLU A 652 -23.47 -5.80 -12.59
N ARG A 653 -23.12 -7.09 -12.56
CA ARG A 653 -22.03 -7.64 -13.34
C ARG A 653 -22.49 -8.22 -14.66
N TYR A 654 -23.68 -8.80 -14.67
CA TYR A 654 -24.21 -9.54 -15.81
C TYR A 654 -25.38 -8.80 -16.46
N LYS A 655 -25.29 -8.52 -17.76
CA LYS A 655 -26.34 -7.78 -18.51
C LYS A 655 -27.50 -8.66 -18.99
N TRP A 656 -27.58 -9.93 -18.60
CA TRP A 656 -28.59 -10.89 -19.04
C TRP A 656 -29.42 -11.38 -17.84
N ASN A 657 -30.69 -11.70 -18.08
CA ASN A 657 -31.59 -12.23 -17.04
C ASN A 657 -31.52 -13.75 -16.97
N TYR A 658 -31.48 -14.39 -18.14
CA TYR A 658 -31.42 -15.85 -18.28
C TYR A 658 -30.34 -16.25 -19.28
N PHE A 659 -29.64 -17.33 -19.00
CA PHE A 659 -28.70 -17.96 -19.91
C PHE A 659 -29.00 -19.46 -19.98
N VAL A 660 -29.07 -20.01 -21.19
CA VAL A 660 -29.48 -21.39 -21.41
C VAL A 660 -28.40 -22.11 -22.20
N GLY A 661 -27.86 -23.19 -21.63
CA GLY A 661 -27.03 -24.16 -22.33
C GLY A 661 -27.87 -25.39 -22.68
N TYR A 662 -28.21 -25.58 -23.94
CA TYR A 662 -28.92 -26.77 -24.42
C TYR A 662 -27.97 -27.97 -24.45
N LEU A 663 -28.43 -29.08 -23.87
CA LEU A 663 -27.68 -30.31 -23.72
C LEU A 663 -28.07 -31.33 -24.79
N ASP A 664 -27.10 -32.07 -25.30
CA ASP A 664 -27.34 -33.24 -26.14
C ASP A 664 -27.57 -34.52 -25.32
N GLU A 665 -27.65 -35.67 -25.99
CA GLU A 665 -27.90 -36.98 -25.38
C GLU A 665 -26.72 -37.48 -24.50
N GLU A 666 -25.53 -36.87 -24.64
CA GLU A 666 -24.35 -37.12 -23.82
C GLU A 666 -24.19 -36.08 -22.68
N LEU A 667 -25.19 -35.21 -22.47
CA LEU A 667 -25.15 -34.07 -21.54
C LEU A 667 -24.09 -33.01 -21.88
N LYS A 668 -23.63 -32.93 -23.13
CA LYS A 668 -22.72 -31.88 -23.60
C LYS A 668 -23.47 -30.66 -24.08
N ILE A 669 -22.89 -29.48 -23.90
CA ILE A 669 -23.50 -28.23 -24.35
C ILE A 669 -23.37 -28.10 -25.87
N LYS A 670 -24.47 -28.35 -26.57
CA LYS A 670 -24.59 -28.18 -28.01
C LYS A 670 -24.74 -26.70 -28.41
N LYS A 671 -25.41 -25.91 -27.57
CA LYS A 671 -25.76 -24.51 -27.89
C LYS A 671 -25.99 -23.68 -26.63
N ALA A 672 -25.40 -22.48 -26.58
CA ALA A 672 -25.63 -21.50 -25.52
C ALA A 672 -26.40 -20.27 -26.04
N VAL A 673 -27.39 -19.77 -25.30
CA VAL A 673 -28.23 -18.62 -25.69
C VAL A 673 -28.54 -17.73 -24.49
N LYS A 674 -28.44 -16.41 -24.69
CA LYS A 674 -28.96 -15.40 -23.75
C LYS A 674 -30.45 -15.17 -24.01
N LEU A 675 -31.27 -15.28 -22.98
CA LEU A 675 -32.70 -15.01 -23.07
C LEU A 675 -33.08 -13.85 -22.15
N ASN A 676 -33.94 -12.97 -22.67
CA ASN A 676 -34.60 -11.94 -21.85
C ASN A 676 -35.92 -12.45 -21.26
N ASP A 677 -36.46 -13.52 -21.84
CA ASP A 677 -37.77 -14.11 -21.53
C ASP A 677 -37.67 -15.64 -21.68
N LEU A 678 -38.14 -16.37 -20.66
CA LEU A 678 -38.14 -17.83 -20.58
C LEU A 678 -39.24 -18.48 -21.44
N SER A 679 -40.23 -17.74 -21.93
CA SER A 679 -41.23 -18.27 -22.88
C SER A 679 -40.61 -18.86 -24.15
N LYS A 680 -39.41 -18.36 -24.53
CA LYS A 680 -38.61 -18.81 -25.68
C LYS A 680 -37.76 -20.04 -25.39
N LEU A 681 -37.83 -20.59 -24.19
CA LEU A 681 -37.14 -21.82 -23.82
C LEU A 681 -37.70 -22.99 -24.65
N GLY A 682 -36.82 -23.75 -25.29
CA GLY A 682 -37.19 -24.97 -26.00
C GLY A 682 -37.64 -26.09 -25.05
N ASN A 683 -38.18 -27.18 -25.61
CA ASN A 683 -38.47 -28.41 -24.86
C ASN A 683 -37.27 -29.36 -24.76
N GLU A 684 -36.07 -28.90 -25.12
CA GLU A 684 -34.83 -29.67 -25.01
C GLU A 684 -34.29 -29.63 -23.58
N ASN A 685 -33.42 -30.59 -23.23
CA ASN A 685 -32.73 -30.54 -21.94
C ASN A 685 -31.75 -29.38 -21.94
N CYS A 686 -31.66 -28.69 -20.81
CA CYS A 686 -30.78 -27.56 -20.71
C CYS A 686 -30.34 -27.27 -19.28
N ILE A 687 -29.21 -26.59 -19.16
CA ILE A 687 -28.82 -25.88 -17.96
C ILE A 687 -29.38 -24.47 -18.09
N LEU A 688 -30.29 -24.10 -17.20
CA LEU A 688 -30.83 -22.76 -17.08
C LEU A 688 -30.11 -22.02 -15.96
N LEU A 689 -29.44 -20.93 -16.31
CA LEU A 689 -28.82 -20.00 -15.39
C LEU A 689 -29.71 -18.76 -15.26
N ILE A 690 -30.04 -18.40 -14.02
CA ILE A 690 -30.91 -17.28 -13.66
C ILE A 690 -30.10 -16.27 -12.87
N ARG A 691 -30.07 -15.03 -13.36
CA ARG A 691 -29.51 -13.91 -12.61
C ARG A 691 -30.49 -13.46 -11.54
N ASN A 692 -30.04 -13.41 -10.30
CA ASN A 692 -30.79 -12.91 -9.15
C ASN A 692 -30.01 -11.76 -8.50
N SER A 693 -30.71 -10.68 -8.16
CA SER A 693 -30.10 -9.52 -7.52
C SER A 693 -30.98 -8.99 -6.40
N LEU A 694 -30.36 -8.48 -5.34
CA LEU A 694 -31.02 -7.89 -4.19
C LEU A 694 -30.23 -6.65 -3.78
N SER A 695 -30.92 -5.52 -3.69
CA SER A 695 -30.38 -4.26 -3.16
C SER A 695 -31.34 -3.75 -2.08
N ASP A 696 -30.93 -3.89 -0.82
CA ASP A 696 -31.66 -3.41 0.35
C ASP A 696 -30.71 -2.54 1.19
N PHE A 697 -30.78 -1.22 0.98
CA PHE A 697 -29.89 -0.27 1.67
C PHE A 697 -30.23 -0.05 3.15
N ASP A 698 -31.44 -0.40 3.59
CA ASP A 698 -31.85 -0.24 4.99
C ASP A 698 -31.23 -1.31 5.88
N ASN A 699 -31.13 -2.54 5.34
CA ASN A 699 -30.36 -3.62 5.92
C ASN A 699 -28.89 -3.60 5.47
N GLY A 700 -28.57 -2.83 4.43
CA GLY A 700 -27.21 -2.64 3.90
C GLY A 700 -26.69 -3.82 3.07
N ILE A 701 -27.59 -4.49 2.35
CA ILE A 701 -27.31 -5.66 1.54
C ILE A 701 -27.28 -5.25 0.07
N GLU A 702 -26.17 -5.48 -0.61
CA GLU A 702 -26.12 -5.57 -2.06
C GLU A 702 -25.65 -6.97 -2.42
N TYR A 703 -26.39 -7.64 -3.28
CA TYR A 703 -26.14 -9.04 -3.62
C TYR A 703 -26.52 -9.30 -5.07
N GLU A 704 -25.68 -10.04 -5.78
CA GLU A 704 -25.96 -10.59 -7.09
C GLU A 704 -25.45 -12.03 -7.14
N ALA A 705 -26.27 -12.94 -7.66
CA ALA A 705 -25.84 -14.30 -7.87
C ALA A 705 -26.46 -14.90 -9.12
N ILE A 706 -25.75 -15.89 -9.65
CA ILE A 706 -26.24 -16.72 -10.75
C ILE A 706 -26.61 -18.08 -10.21
N SER A 707 -27.90 -18.40 -10.21
CA SER A 707 -28.43 -19.71 -9.83
C SER A 707 -28.63 -20.56 -11.08
N GLY A 708 -28.08 -21.76 -11.13
CA GLY A 708 -28.26 -22.68 -12.23
C GLY A 708 -29.05 -23.92 -11.86
N PHE A 709 -29.83 -24.38 -12.83
CA PHE A 709 -30.78 -25.47 -12.68
C PHE A 709 -30.72 -26.35 -13.92
N PHE A 710 -30.74 -27.67 -13.73
CA PHE A 710 -30.94 -28.61 -14.82
C PHE A 710 -32.42 -28.75 -15.11
N LEU A 711 -32.79 -28.61 -16.37
CA LEU A 711 -34.15 -28.80 -16.86
C LEU A 711 -34.19 -30.00 -17.80
N ASN A 712 -35.09 -30.94 -17.53
CA ASN A 712 -35.49 -32.00 -18.45
C ASN A 712 -36.84 -31.60 -19.05
N ARG A 713 -36.88 -31.26 -20.34
CA ARG A 713 -38.10 -30.89 -21.08
C ARG A 713 -38.98 -29.88 -20.33
N LYS A 714 -38.38 -28.79 -19.84
CA LYS A 714 -38.98 -27.71 -19.02
C LYS A 714 -39.43 -28.08 -17.60
N LYS A 715 -39.10 -29.27 -17.12
CA LYS A 715 -39.28 -29.67 -15.72
C LYS A 715 -37.95 -29.61 -14.98
N LEU A 716 -37.97 -29.14 -13.73
CA LEU A 716 -36.79 -29.09 -12.89
C LEU A 716 -36.31 -30.52 -12.59
N ALA A 717 -35.06 -30.83 -12.91
CA ALA A 717 -34.43 -32.06 -12.48
C ALA A 717 -34.21 -32.00 -10.97
N THR A 718 -34.82 -32.94 -10.24
CA THR A 718 -34.77 -32.99 -8.78
C THR A 718 -33.59 -33.78 -8.25
N ARG A 719 -33.02 -34.69 -9.06
CA ARG A 719 -31.86 -35.52 -8.71
C ARG A 719 -31.02 -35.84 -9.94
N LEU A 720 -29.72 -35.97 -9.72
CA LEU A 720 -28.75 -36.61 -10.61
C LEU A 720 -28.46 -37.99 -10.03
N GLU A 721 -28.88 -39.05 -10.71
CA GLU A 721 -28.59 -40.43 -10.30
C GLU A 721 -27.43 -40.95 -11.15
N VAL A 722 -26.37 -41.41 -10.51
CA VAL A 722 -25.30 -42.15 -11.19
C VAL A 722 -25.63 -43.63 -11.06
N LEU A 723 -25.95 -44.27 -12.18
CA LEU A 723 -26.17 -45.69 -12.25
C LEU A 723 -24.82 -46.39 -12.33
N ASP A 724 -24.56 -47.28 -11.37
CA ASP A 724 -23.41 -48.16 -11.42
C ASP A 724 -23.51 -49.15 -12.60
N PRO A 725 -22.38 -49.63 -13.13
CA PRO A 725 -22.38 -50.66 -14.16
C PRO A 725 -23.15 -51.90 -13.70
N VAL A 726 -24.19 -52.28 -14.43
CA VAL A 726 -24.84 -53.57 -14.21
C VAL A 726 -23.94 -54.66 -14.79
N TYR A 727 -23.37 -55.49 -13.92
CA TYR A 727 -22.69 -56.72 -14.35
C TYR A 727 -23.74 -57.83 -14.51
N SER A 728 -24.10 -58.17 -15.75
CA SER A 728 -24.87 -59.39 -16.00
C SER A 728 -23.93 -60.56 -16.27
N VAL A 729 -23.96 -61.59 -15.43
CA VAL A 729 -23.66 -62.95 -15.88
C VAL A 729 -24.96 -63.50 -16.44
N ALA A 730 -24.92 -64.12 -17.63
CA ALA A 730 -26.12 -64.64 -18.27
C ALA A 730 -26.88 -65.59 -17.31
N ASP A 731 -28.18 -65.33 -17.15
CA ASP A 731 -29.24 -66.17 -16.57
C ASP A 731 -29.68 -66.00 -15.09
N GLU A 732 -29.44 -64.87 -14.41
CA GLU A 732 -30.19 -64.55 -13.17
C GLU A 732 -30.74 -63.10 -13.12
N PRO A 733 -31.94 -62.85 -12.56
CA PRO A 733 -32.45 -61.51 -12.32
C PRO A 733 -31.76 -60.90 -11.09
N VAL A 734 -31.01 -59.82 -11.30
CA VAL A 734 -30.29 -59.13 -10.22
C VAL A 734 -31.19 -58.06 -9.59
N SER A 735 -31.38 -58.11 -8.27
CA SER A 735 -31.95 -57.01 -7.49
C SER A 735 -30.87 -55.97 -7.17
N VAL A 736 -31.13 -54.70 -7.46
CA VAL A 736 -30.20 -53.60 -7.15
C VAL A 736 -30.45 -53.10 -5.72
N SER A 737 -29.43 -53.16 -4.85
CA SER A 737 -29.40 -52.47 -3.56
C SER A 737 -28.97 -51.02 -3.74
N THR A 738 -29.83 -50.07 -3.40
CA THR A 738 -29.72 -48.63 -3.68
C THR A 738 -28.96 -47.83 -2.60
N TRP A 739 -27.80 -48.30 -2.13
CA TRP A 739 -27.17 -47.70 -0.93
C TRP A 739 -25.84 -46.96 -1.07
N GLU A 740 -25.22 -46.84 -2.23
CA GLU A 740 -24.00 -46.02 -2.35
C GLU A 740 -23.96 -45.23 -3.66
N LEU A 741 -23.28 -44.07 -3.64
CA LEU A 741 -23.08 -43.08 -4.72
C LEU A 741 -24.17 -42.02 -4.97
N ALA A 742 -24.22 -41.02 -4.09
CA ALA A 742 -24.45 -39.64 -4.52
C ALA A 742 -23.10 -39.06 -4.99
N MET A 743 -22.79 -39.13 -6.29
CA MET A 743 -21.57 -38.54 -6.81
C MET A 743 -21.64 -37.00 -6.71
N ASN A 744 -20.64 -36.49 -6.02
CA ASN A 744 -20.25 -35.10 -5.88
C ASN A 744 -19.89 -34.47 -7.23
N ILE A 745 -20.54 -33.35 -7.57
CA ILE A 745 -19.99 -32.35 -8.51
C ILE A 745 -19.10 -31.43 -7.65
N ASP A 746 -17.94 -31.90 -7.21
CA ASP A 746 -17.11 -31.14 -6.24
C ASP A 746 -15.60 -31.22 -6.50
N GLU A 747 -15.15 -31.74 -7.65
CA GLU A 747 -13.72 -31.74 -7.96
C GLU A 747 -13.39 -30.82 -9.13
N GLU A 748 -13.00 -29.59 -8.80
CA GLU A 748 -11.90 -28.92 -9.50
C GLU A 748 -11.17 -27.87 -8.63
N ILE A 749 -10.03 -28.33 -8.09
CA ILE A 749 -8.70 -27.72 -8.04
C ILE A 749 -8.49 -26.37 -7.31
N GLY A 750 -7.72 -26.46 -6.22
CA GLY A 750 -6.96 -25.38 -5.58
C GLY A 750 -6.42 -25.78 -4.19
N GLU A 751 -5.26 -26.44 -4.16
CA GLU A 751 -4.52 -26.93 -2.98
C GLU A 751 -3.95 -25.82 -2.07
N ASN A 752 -4.01 -26.00 -0.73
CA ASN A 752 -2.84 -26.13 0.16
C ASN A 752 -3.21 -26.14 1.66
N ASP A 753 -2.92 -27.29 2.29
CA ASP A 753 -2.52 -27.64 3.68
C ASP A 753 -3.06 -26.92 4.94
N TYR A 754 -3.63 -27.68 5.91
CA TYR A 754 -2.88 -28.34 7.03
C TYR A 754 -3.81 -28.93 8.15
N TYR A 755 -3.43 -30.14 8.63
CA TYR A 755 -3.73 -30.90 9.88
C TYR A 755 -5.03 -31.73 10.09
N LEU A 756 -4.92 -33.05 9.81
CA LEU A 756 -5.00 -34.26 10.69
C LEU A 756 -5.92 -34.28 11.95
N ASP A 757 -6.80 -35.29 12.09
CA ASP A 757 -6.52 -36.55 12.84
C ASP A 757 -7.76 -37.49 12.95
N ASP A 758 -7.46 -38.79 13.03
CA ASP A 758 -8.22 -39.96 13.52
C ASP A 758 -9.46 -40.51 12.78
N CYS A 759 -9.29 -41.68 12.15
CA CYS A 759 -9.85 -42.98 12.60
C CYS A 759 -9.52 -44.14 11.64
N GLU A 760 -8.75 -45.11 12.11
CA GLU A 760 -8.56 -46.45 11.52
C GLU A 760 -9.84 -47.30 11.58
N TRP A 761 -10.09 -48.17 10.59
CA TRP A 761 -10.51 -49.57 10.81
C TRP A 761 -10.09 -50.45 9.61
N LEU A 762 -9.43 -51.56 9.95
CA LEU A 762 -8.98 -52.68 9.11
C LEU A 762 -10.16 -53.50 8.55
N ASN A 763 -9.97 -54.14 7.38
CA ASN A 763 -10.02 -55.61 7.28
C ASN A 763 -9.57 -56.14 5.91
N ASP A 764 -8.94 -57.31 6.01
CA ASP A 764 -8.21 -58.08 5.01
C ASP A 764 -9.10 -58.75 3.95
N GLU A 765 -8.62 -58.80 2.70
CA GLU A 765 -8.51 -60.00 1.84
C GLU A 765 -7.99 -59.60 0.45
N GLN A 766 -6.71 -59.89 0.16
CA GLN A 766 -6.13 -59.70 -1.17
C GLN A 766 -6.42 -60.92 -2.07
N GLN A 767 -7.18 -60.73 -3.15
CA GLN A 767 -7.07 -61.54 -4.36
C GLN A 767 -6.59 -60.67 -5.53
N TYR A 768 -5.47 -61.08 -6.13
CA TYR A 768 -4.82 -60.38 -7.24
C TYR A 768 -5.59 -60.59 -8.55
N ASN A 769 -6.18 -59.53 -9.10
CA ASN A 769 -6.59 -59.46 -10.50
C ASN A 769 -5.56 -58.63 -11.29
N VAL A 770 -4.98 -59.23 -12.33
CA VAL A 770 -4.01 -58.56 -13.21
C VAL A 770 -4.78 -57.70 -14.21
N ARG A 771 -4.54 -56.38 -14.16
CA ARG A 771 -5.13 -55.38 -15.05
C ARG A 771 -4.44 -55.42 -16.41
N VAL A 772 -5.17 -55.74 -17.48
CA VAL A 772 -4.73 -55.54 -18.86
C VAL A 772 -5.86 -54.78 -19.57
N ASP A 773 -5.51 -53.68 -20.25
CA ASP A 773 -6.37 -52.67 -20.85
C ASP A 773 -7.86 -53.03 -21.09
N ASN A 774 -8.74 -52.32 -20.37
CA ASN A 774 -10.20 -52.20 -20.53
C ASN A 774 -11.09 -53.47 -20.54
N ALA A 775 -10.60 -54.65 -20.12
CA ALA A 775 -11.46 -55.80 -19.85
C ALA A 775 -10.98 -56.64 -18.65
N MET A 776 -11.93 -57.17 -17.86
CA MET A 776 -11.69 -58.18 -16.84
C MET A 776 -12.03 -59.56 -17.40
N ILE A 777 -11.12 -60.52 -17.25
CA ILE A 777 -11.34 -61.93 -17.58
C ILE A 777 -11.32 -62.69 -16.26
N ASP A 778 -12.35 -63.49 -15.98
CA ASP A 778 -12.34 -64.36 -14.81
C ASP A 778 -11.30 -65.49 -14.96
N ALA A 779 -11.03 -66.23 -13.88
CA ALA A 779 -10.06 -67.33 -13.88
C ALA A 779 -10.40 -68.49 -14.87
N SER A 780 -11.53 -68.44 -15.56
CA SER A 780 -11.99 -69.42 -16.56
C SER A 780 -11.94 -68.92 -18.01
N GLY A 781 -11.46 -67.70 -18.26
CA GLY A 781 -11.27 -67.19 -19.63
C GLY A 781 -12.52 -66.58 -20.27
N ARG A 782 -13.58 -66.27 -19.51
CA ARG A 782 -14.81 -65.67 -20.03
C ARG A 782 -14.75 -64.14 -20.04
N PHE A 783 -15.23 -63.55 -21.13
CA PHE A 783 -15.31 -62.09 -21.32
C PHE A 783 -16.39 -61.49 -20.40
N VAL A 784 -15.99 -60.59 -19.51
CA VAL A 784 -16.91 -59.72 -18.77
C VAL A 784 -16.94 -58.36 -19.48
N MET A 785 -18.08 -58.00 -20.07
CA MET A 785 -18.27 -56.70 -20.71
C MET A 785 -18.25 -55.57 -19.68
N SER A 786 -17.53 -54.49 -19.94
CA SER A 786 -17.67 -53.23 -19.18
C SER A 786 -18.83 -52.41 -19.76
N SER A 787 -19.69 -51.90 -18.89
CA SER A 787 -20.61 -50.81 -19.22
C SER A 787 -20.22 -49.60 -18.36
N GLY A 788 -20.17 -48.41 -18.97
CA GLY A 788 -19.80 -47.18 -18.28
C GLY A 788 -20.88 -46.72 -17.30
N LYS A 789 -20.49 -45.90 -16.31
CA LYS A 789 -21.42 -45.18 -15.44
C LYS A 789 -22.41 -44.37 -16.29
N ALA A 790 -23.69 -44.46 -15.99
CA ALA A 790 -24.73 -43.66 -16.66
C ALA A 790 -25.28 -42.59 -15.71
N ILE A 791 -25.51 -41.39 -16.21
CA ILE A 791 -26.06 -40.27 -15.42
C ILE A 791 -27.53 -40.05 -15.83
N LYS A 792 -28.44 -40.04 -14.87
CA LYS A 792 -29.90 -39.87 -15.05
C LYS A 792 -30.39 -38.57 -14.39
N LEU A 793 -31.13 -37.76 -15.15
CA LEU A 793 -31.82 -36.55 -14.66
C LEU A 793 -33.28 -36.89 -14.28
N ALA A 794 -33.54 -37.18 -13.01
CA ALA A 794 -34.86 -37.58 -12.54
C ALA A 794 -35.76 -36.37 -12.20
N THR A 795 -37.05 -36.45 -12.55
CA THR A 795 -38.07 -35.46 -12.20
C THR A 795 -39.13 -36.10 -11.28
N GLY A 796 -39.13 -35.79 -9.97
CA GLY A 796 -40.19 -36.23 -9.04
C GLY A 796 -39.72 -36.80 -7.67
N SER A 797 -40.67 -37.01 -6.76
CA SER A 797 -40.44 -37.55 -5.40
C SER A 797 -40.75 -39.04 -5.30
N PHE A 798 -39.77 -39.83 -4.85
CA PHE A 798 -39.95 -41.25 -4.48
C PHE A 798 -40.97 -41.40 -3.34
N ARG A 799 -41.95 -42.28 -3.51
CA ARG A 799 -42.77 -42.83 -2.42
C ARG A 799 -42.41 -44.32 -2.35
N SER A 800 -41.71 -44.75 -1.31
CA SER A 800 -41.64 -46.17 -0.97
C SER A 800 -42.80 -46.49 -0.05
N ASP A 801 -43.91 -46.93 -0.60
CA ASP A 801 -44.86 -47.71 0.18
C ASP A 801 -44.37 -49.15 0.11
N TYR A 802 -43.65 -49.58 1.15
CA TYR A 802 -43.57 -50.99 1.48
C TYR A 802 -44.93 -51.33 2.10
N ASP A 803 -45.83 -51.91 1.31
CA ASP A 803 -46.73 -52.98 1.72
C ASP A 803 -47.46 -53.55 0.48
N ASP A 804 -47.12 -54.82 0.22
CA ASP A 804 -47.86 -55.88 -0.47
C ASP A 804 -48.58 -55.61 -1.81
N ASP A 805 -48.06 -56.31 -2.83
CA ASP A 805 -48.78 -56.89 -3.97
C ASP A 805 -49.64 -55.96 -4.85
N GLU A 806 -49.00 -55.19 -5.75
CA GLU A 806 -49.48 -54.98 -7.12
C GLU A 806 -48.42 -54.26 -7.97
N TRP A 807 -48.03 -54.84 -9.12
CA TRP A 807 -47.20 -54.16 -10.12
C TRP A 807 -48.07 -53.23 -10.97
N GLU A 808 -48.17 -51.95 -10.59
CA GLU A 808 -48.62 -50.92 -11.53
C GLU A 808 -47.42 -50.22 -12.19
N LEU A 809 -47.35 -50.35 -13.52
CA LEU A 809 -46.49 -49.56 -14.40
C LEU A 809 -46.89 -48.08 -14.29
N LEU A 810 -46.17 -47.31 -13.47
CA LEU A 810 -46.22 -45.85 -13.47
C LEU A 810 -45.39 -45.31 -14.64
N ASP A 811 -46.04 -44.50 -15.48
CA ASP A 811 -45.51 -43.85 -16.67
C ASP A 811 -44.28 -42.97 -16.33
N ILE A 812 -43.08 -43.52 -16.53
CA ILE A 812 -41.81 -42.82 -16.34
C ILE A 812 -41.57 -41.98 -17.59
N GLY A 813 -41.98 -40.72 -17.54
CA GLY A 813 -41.82 -39.77 -18.63
C GLY A 813 -40.37 -39.60 -19.05
N THR A 814 -39.98 -40.23 -20.16
CA THR A 814 -38.78 -40.00 -20.98
C THR A 814 -37.50 -39.65 -20.20
N ASP A 815 -36.87 -40.69 -19.68
CA ASP A 815 -35.52 -40.66 -19.11
C ASP A 815 -34.47 -40.61 -20.23
N ILE A 816 -33.33 -39.95 -19.96
CA ILE A 816 -32.16 -39.94 -20.83
C ILE A 816 -31.00 -40.58 -20.06
N GLU A 817 -30.44 -41.64 -20.64
CA GLU A 817 -29.21 -42.30 -20.17
C GLU A 817 -28.03 -41.80 -21.01
N ALA A 818 -27.13 -41.01 -20.42
CA ALA A 818 -25.85 -40.70 -21.05
C ALA A 818 -24.85 -41.82 -20.73
N LYS A 819 -24.28 -42.48 -21.76
CA LYS A 819 -23.22 -43.48 -21.60
C LYS A 819 -21.85 -42.88 -21.92
N GLY A 820 -21.05 -42.62 -20.89
CA GLY A 820 -19.58 -42.57 -20.99
C GLY A 820 -18.89 -41.22 -20.77
N LYS A 821 -17.76 -41.33 -20.02
CA LYS A 821 -16.68 -40.39 -19.68
C LYS A 821 -16.93 -39.39 -18.54
N GLU A 822 -15.93 -39.30 -17.67
CA GLU A 822 -15.81 -38.40 -16.52
C GLU A 822 -15.96 -36.94 -16.92
N ALA A 823 -16.50 -36.14 -16.01
CA ALA A 823 -16.99 -34.77 -16.19
C ALA A 823 -15.89 -33.71 -16.46
N ALA A 824 -15.18 -33.83 -17.58
CA ALA A 824 -14.23 -32.81 -18.05
C ALA A 824 -14.90 -31.57 -18.69
N ASP A 825 -16.21 -31.62 -19.00
CA ASP A 825 -16.88 -30.63 -19.86
C ASP A 825 -17.54 -29.45 -19.10
N LEU A 826 -17.67 -29.53 -17.77
CA LEU A 826 -18.28 -28.47 -16.95
C LEU A 826 -17.31 -27.28 -16.77
N GLN A 827 -16.00 -27.54 -16.73
CA GLN A 827 -14.96 -26.52 -16.73
C GLN A 827 -14.95 -25.75 -18.06
N GLU A 828 -14.99 -26.46 -19.20
CA GLU A 828 -15.05 -25.85 -20.53
C GLU A 828 -16.32 -24.99 -20.70
N PHE A 829 -17.46 -25.43 -20.16
CA PHE A 829 -18.68 -24.60 -20.11
C PHE A 829 -18.51 -23.32 -19.28
N MET A 830 -17.86 -23.42 -18.12
CA MET A 830 -17.60 -22.29 -17.24
C MET A 830 -16.60 -21.30 -17.87
N GLU A 831 -15.63 -21.79 -18.63
CA GLU A 831 -14.70 -20.99 -19.44
C GLU A 831 -15.42 -20.27 -20.59
N ILE A 832 -16.33 -20.96 -21.30
CA ILE A 832 -17.17 -20.38 -22.37
C ILE A 832 -18.04 -19.22 -21.85
N ILE A 833 -18.52 -19.29 -20.61
CA ILE A 833 -19.35 -18.24 -20.00
C ILE A 833 -18.51 -17.17 -19.29
N SER A 834 -17.22 -17.41 -19.08
CA SER A 834 -16.29 -16.54 -18.35
C SER A 834 -16.80 -16.23 -16.93
N PHE A 835 -17.29 -17.25 -16.23
CA PHE A 835 -17.63 -17.11 -14.81
C PHE A 835 -16.37 -16.84 -14.00
N SER A 836 -16.40 -15.80 -13.16
CA SER A 836 -15.32 -15.61 -12.21
C SER A 836 -15.66 -16.22 -10.85
N SER A 837 -14.63 -16.35 -10.02
CA SER A 837 -14.76 -16.61 -8.60
C SER A 837 -15.76 -15.70 -7.89
N SER A 838 -16.43 -16.28 -6.90
CA SER A 838 -17.33 -15.54 -6.02
C SER A 838 -16.56 -14.51 -5.19
N LYS A 839 -17.17 -13.36 -4.92
CA LYS A 839 -16.57 -12.25 -4.19
C LYS A 839 -17.44 -11.86 -3.00
N TYR A 840 -16.79 -11.70 -1.85
CA TYR A 840 -17.40 -11.10 -0.68
C TYR A 840 -16.71 -9.77 -0.37
N CYS A 841 -17.51 -8.74 -0.20
CA CYS A 841 -17.06 -7.40 0.17
C CYS A 841 -17.81 -6.92 1.41
N GLN A 842 -17.11 -6.17 2.26
CA GLN A 842 -17.72 -5.35 3.31
C GLN A 842 -17.36 -3.90 3.09
N ASP A 843 -18.37 -3.04 2.94
CA ASP A 843 -18.19 -1.62 2.60
C ASP A 843 -17.35 -1.38 1.34
N GLY A 844 -17.42 -2.32 0.39
CA GLY A 844 -16.65 -2.33 -0.83
C GLY A 844 -15.27 -2.99 -0.72
N ILE A 845 -14.86 -3.40 0.47
CA ILE A 845 -13.55 -3.99 0.76
C ILE A 845 -13.66 -5.51 0.66
N ARG A 846 -12.87 -6.11 -0.22
CA ARG A 846 -12.83 -7.55 -0.45
C ARG A 846 -12.32 -8.26 0.80
N ILE A 847 -13.04 -9.29 1.20
CA ILE A 847 -12.63 -10.20 2.26
C ILE A 847 -12.40 -11.57 1.64
N GLU A 848 -11.23 -12.14 1.91
CA GLU A 848 -10.87 -13.47 1.44
C GLU A 848 -11.63 -14.52 2.25
N MET A 849 -12.83 -14.86 1.78
CA MET A 849 -13.68 -15.90 2.35
C MET A 849 -14.38 -16.69 1.24
N PRO A 850 -14.45 -18.03 1.32
CA PRO A 850 -15.11 -18.87 0.32
C PRO A 850 -16.65 -18.77 0.40
N ILE A 851 -17.21 -17.65 -0.05
CA ILE A 851 -18.65 -17.32 0.04
C ILE A 851 -19.56 -18.24 -0.80
N GLY A 852 -19.03 -18.89 -1.83
CA GLY A 852 -19.79 -19.86 -2.65
C GLY A 852 -20.37 -21.01 -1.82
N LYS A 853 -19.73 -21.35 -0.70
CA LYS A 853 -20.21 -22.38 0.22
C LYS A 853 -21.27 -21.87 1.23
N LEU A 854 -21.49 -20.54 1.31
CA LEU A 854 -22.46 -19.91 2.21
C LEU A 854 -23.88 -19.90 1.66
N PHE A 855 -24.07 -20.00 0.34
CA PHE A 855 -25.39 -20.02 -0.29
C PHE A 855 -25.47 -21.24 -1.20
N LYS A 856 -26.38 -22.17 -0.92
CA LYS A 856 -26.42 -23.51 -1.56
C LYS A 856 -27.47 -23.67 -2.68
N LEU A 857 -28.25 -22.65 -3.02
CA LEU A 857 -29.24 -22.70 -4.11
C LEU A 857 -28.59 -22.62 -5.50
N GLY A 858 -27.92 -23.70 -5.91
CA GLY A 858 -27.44 -23.90 -7.28
C GLY A 858 -26.53 -22.79 -7.80
N PHE A 859 -25.81 -22.08 -6.94
CA PHE A 859 -25.10 -20.87 -7.36
C PHE A 859 -23.76 -21.19 -8.03
N PHE A 860 -23.56 -20.64 -9.23
CA PHE A 860 -22.32 -20.73 -10.00
C PHE A 860 -21.35 -19.58 -9.68
N SER A 861 -21.88 -18.40 -9.33
CA SER A 861 -21.09 -17.26 -8.91
C SER A 861 -21.93 -16.32 -8.03
N ILE A 862 -21.30 -15.78 -6.99
CA ILE A 862 -21.93 -14.87 -6.04
C ILE A 862 -21.04 -13.64 -5.87
N VAL A 863 -21.65 -12.46 -5.91
CA VAL A 863 -21.02 -11.22 -5.45
C VAL A 863 -21.92 -10.62 -4.39
N CYS A 864 -21.36 -10.39 -3.20
CA CYS A 864 -22.08 -9.77 -2.11
C CYS A 864 -21.25 -8.62 -1.53
N ASN A 865 -21.87 -7.46 -1.36
CA ASN A 865 -21.35 -6.34 -0.61
C ASN A 865 -22.26 -6.06 0.58
N CYS A 866 -21.75 -6.29 1.78
CA CYS A 866 -22.47 -6.01 3.02
C CYS A 866 -22.01 -4.68 3.62
N THR A 867 -22.95 -3.85 4.04
CA THR A 867 -22.72 -2.51 4.57
C THR A 867 -23.59 -2.28 5.80
N ALA A 868 -23.21 -1.35 6.67
CA ALA A 868 -23.97 -0.99 7.87
C ALA A 868 -24.42 -2.22 8.72
N LYS A 869 -25.71 -2.57 8.73
CA LYS A 869 -26.27 -3.64 9.58
C LYS A 869 -25.90 -5.04 9.10
N ALA A 870 -25.70 -5.24 7.80
CA ALA A 870 -25.28 -6.52 7.23
C ALA A 870 -23.80 -6.84 7.45
N ARG A 871 -23.04 -5.98 8.14
CA ARG A 871 -21.63 -6.25 8.44
C ARG A 871 -21.51 -7.41 9.42
N MET A 872 -20.65 -8.34 9.06
CA MET A 872 -20.13 -9.38 9.94
C MET A 872 -18.96 -8.79 10.73
N LYS A 873 -18.95 -8.96 12.06
CA LYS A 873 -17.83 -8.54 12.91
C LYS A 873 -16.66 -9.50 12.68
N LEU A 874 -15.79 -9.18 11.74
CA LEU A 874 -14.64 -9.98 11.37
C LEU A 874 -13.37 -9.23 11.77
N ASN A 875 -12.98 -9.28 13.04
CA ASN A 875 -11.69 -8.75 13.50
C ASN A 875 -11.14 -9.66 14.58
N VAL A 876 -10.84 -10.89 14.20
CA VAL A 876 -10.48 -11.92 15.16
C VAL A 876 -9.20 -12.59 14.67
N THR A 877 -8.17 -12.55 15.53
CA THR A 877 -6.96 -13.36 15.32
C THR A 877 -7.34 -14.85 15.29
N ARG A 878 -6.46 -15.70 14.74
CA ARG A 878 -6.67 -17.17 14.67
C ARG A 878 -7.04 -17.82 16.02
N HIS A 879 -6.89 -17.13 17.16
CA HIS A 879 -7.15 -17.64 18.49
C HIS A 879 -8.58 -17.47 19.03
N GLU A 880 -9.49 -16.69 18.41
CA GLU A 880 -10.87 -16.52 18.93
C GLU A 880 -11.96 -17.05 17.97
N ILE A 881 -11.67 -18.18 17.32
CA ILE A 881 -12.55 -18.91 16.39
C ILE A 881 -13.97 -19.15 16.96
N SER A 882 -14.15 -19.19 18.29
CA SER A 882 -15.46 -19.35 18.91
C SER A 882 -16.37 -18.12 18.77
N GLN A 883 -15.83 -16.89 18.83
CA GLN A 883 -16.60 -15.66 18.64
C GLN A 883 -17.05 -15.52 17.18
N ILE A 884 -16.18 -15.91 16.24
CA ILE A 884 -16.52 -15.98 14.82
C ILE A 884 -17.77 -16.86 14.62
N ARG A 885 -17.88 -18.02 15.29
CA ARG A 885 -19.03 -18.92 15.14
C ARG A 885 -20.35 -18.27 15.56
N GLU A 886 -20.35 -17.52 16.67
CA GLU A 886 -21.55 -16.85 17.17
C GLU A 886 -21.96 -15.66 16.28
N ASP A 887 -20.99 -14.83 15.87
CA ASP A 887 -21.24 -13.71 14.96
C ASP A 887 -21.79 -14.17 13.62
N VAL A 888 -21.31 -15.31 13.15
CA VAL A 888 -21.77 -15.97 11.93
C VAL A 888 -23.19 -16.48 12.06
N ASP A 889 -23.53 -17.08 13.19
CA ASP A 889 -24.88 -17.58 13.45
C ASP A 889 -25.89 -16.45 13.48
N ASN A 890 -25.55 -15.37 14.17
CA ASN A 890 -26.36 -14.16 14.22
C ASN A 890 -26.54 -13.58 12.81
N TRP A 891 -25.46 -13.48 12.05
CA TRP A 891 -25.51 -12.99 10.67
C TRP A 891 -26.39 -13.85 9.76
N MET A 892 -26.27 -15.18 9.84
CA MET A 892 -27.10 -16.10 9.05
C MET A 892 -28.57 -15.98 9.42
N ASN A 893 -28.90 -15.93 10.72
CA ASN A 893 -30.28 -15.82 11.20
C ASN A 893 -30.96 -14.50 10.82
N GLU A 894 -30.20 -13.43 10.67
CA GLU A 894 -30.70 -12.11 10.28
C GLU A 894 -30.56 -11.86 8.77
N THR A 895 -29.35 -11.51 8.33
CA THR A 895 -29.05 -11.09 6.96
C THR A 895 -29.13 -12.26 5.98
N GLY A 896 -28.55 -13.41 6.33
CA GLY A 896 -28.58 -14.61 5.51
C GLY A 896 -30.01 -15.05 5.18
N ARG A 897 -30.93 -14.99 6.15
CA ARG A 897 -32.35 -15.33 5.96
C ARG A 897 -33.03 -14.43 4.93
N ILE A 898 -32.78 -13.12 5.02
CA ILE A 898 -33.36 -12.11 4.12
C ILE A 898 -32.89 -12.38 2.68
N VAL A 899 -31.58 -12.58 2.50
CA VAL A 899 -30.98 -12.86 1.19
C VAL A 899 -31.54 -14.16 0.61
N GLN A 900 -31.51 -15.25 1.36
CA GLN A 900 -31.99 -16.56 0.90
C GLN A 900 -33.48 -16.53 0.54
N LYS A 901 -34.30 -15.93 1.38
CA LYS A 901 -35.74 -15.79 1.13
C LYS A 901 -36.01 -14.96 -0.12
N SER A 902 -35.37 -13.81 -0.27
CA SER A 902 -35.54 -12.95 -1.45
C SER A 902 -35.14 -13.68 -2.74
N ILE A 903 -34.03 -14.42 -2.73
CA ILE A 903 -33.60 -15.17 -3.91
C ILE A 903 -34.58 -16.29 -4.24
N LEU A 904 -35.03 -17.04 -3.24
CA LEU A 904 -36.05 -18.07 -3.41
C LEU A 904 -37.34 -17.52 -4.02
N ASP A 905 -37.83 -16.40 -3.51
CA ASP A 905 -39.04 -15.74 -4.02
C ASP A 905 -38.83 -15.29 -5.47
N GLN A 906 -37.69 -14.66 -5.79
CA GLN A 906 -37.34 -14.27 -7.17
C GLN A 906 -37.26 -15.45 -8.14
N ILE A 907 -36.62 -16.56 -7.73
CA ILE A 907 -36.54 -17.78 -8.55
C ILE A 907 -37.93 -18.35 -8.76
N SER A 908 -38.71 -18.49 -7.68
CA SER A 908 -40.08 -19.00 -7.75
C SER A 908 -40.96 -18.15 -8.66
N ASP A 909 -40.88 -16.82 -8.57
CA ASP A 909 -41.68 -15.91 -9.37
C ASP A 909 -41.27 -15.95 -10.84
N LYS A 910 -39.96 -15.94 -11.13
CA LYS A 910 -39.43 -16.06 -12.50
C LYS A 910 -39.81 -17.38 -13.16
N MET A 911 -39.74 -18.50 -12.43
CA MET A 911 -40.10 -19.81 -12.97
C MET A 911 -41.63 -19.96 -13.15
N LYS A 912 -42.44 -19.52 -12.17
CA LYS A 912 -43.92 -19.60 -12.25
C LYS A 912 -44.51 -18.73 -13.35
N LYS A 913 -44.02 -17.50 -13.49
CA LYS A 913 -44.52 -16.54 -14.49
C LYS A 913 -44.37 -17.06 -15.93
N GLU A 914 -43.41 -17.94 -16.15
CA GLU A 914 -42.96 -18.35 -17.48
C GLU A 914 -43.21 -19.84 -17.79
N GLY A 915 -44.06 -20.50 -16.99
CA GLY A 915 -44.60 -21.84 -17.29
C GLY A 915 -43.65 -23.01 -17.02
N VAL A 916 -42.60 -22.82 -16.22
CA VAL A 916 -41.75 -23.90 -15.70
C VAL A 916 -42.39 -24.45 -14.43
N GLU A 917 -42.67 -25.75 -14.38
CA GLU A 917 -43.17 -26.40 -13.16
C GLU A 917 -42.10 -26.34 -12.06
N PHE A 918 -42.31 -25.47 -11.07
CA PHE A 918 -41.43 -25.30 -9.91
C PHE A 918 -42.22 -25.46 -8.62
N SER A 919 -42.00 -26.55 -7.89
CA SER A 919 -42.52 -26.70 -6.52
C SER A 919 -41.42 -26.44 -5.49
N LYS A 920 -41.78 -25.78 -4.38
CA LYS A 920 -40.86 -25.57 -3.24
C LYS A 920 -40.34 -26.91 -2.67
N LYS A 921 -41.12 -27.99 -2.82
CA LYS A 921 -40.75 -29.36 -2.41
C LYS A 921 -39.64 -29.94 -3.30
N ASP A 922 -39.66 -29.64 -4.60
CA ASP A 922 -38.65 -30.07 -5.56
C ASP A 922 -37.31 -29.34 -5.32
N ALA A 923 -37.37 -28.03 -5.04
CA ALA A 923 -36.21 -27.24 -4.64
C ALA A 923 -35.56 -27.72 -3.33
N ARG A 924 -36.35 -28.23 -2.38
CA ARG A 924 -35.84 -28.83 -1.13
C ARG A 924 -35.06 -30.11 -1.38
N ASN A 925 -35.49 -30.91 -2.35
CA ASN A 925 -34.87 -32.19 -2.68
C ASN A 925 -33.63 -32.04 -3.58
N SER A 926 -33.50 -30.92 -4.30
CA SER A 926 -32.30 -30.58 -5.08
C SER A 926 -31.16 -30.00 -4.23
N VAL A 927 -31.38 -29.71 -2.94
CA VAL A 927 -30.34 -29.26 -2.00
C VAL A 927 -29.62 -30.47 -1.43
N ILE A 928 -28.50 -30.84 -2.06
CA ILE A 928 -27.65 -31.96 -1.66
C ILE A 928 -27.09 -31.70 -0.24
N GLU A 929 -27.20 -32.70 0.65
CA GLU A 929 -26.47 -32.70 1.93
C GLU A 929 -25.03 -33.17 1.70
N PRO A 930 -24.01 -32.34 1.97
CA PRO A 930 -22.63 -32.77 1.82
C PRO A 930 -22.18 -33.58 3.05
N GLY A 931 -21.56 -34.73 2.79
CA GLY A 931 -20.60 -35.32 3.70
C GLY A 931 -19.38 -34.40 3.81
N VAL A 932 -18.92 -34.16 5.04
CA VAL A 932 -17.73 -33.37 5.42
C VAL A 932 -17.71 -31.93 4.86
N CYS A 933 -18.37 -30.99 5.55
CA CYS A 933 -18.30 -29.56 5.26
C CYS A 933 -18.17 -28.71 6.53
N ASN A 934 -17.53 -27.54 6.40
CA ASN A 934 -17.42 -26.51 7.45
C ASN A 934 -18.82 -26.14 8.01
N LEU A 935 -18.87 -25.87 9.32
CA LEU A 935 -20.05 -25.59 10.14
C LEU A 935 -21.03 -24.58 9.51
N PHE A 936 -20.53 -23.57 8.80
CA PHE A 936 -21.31 -22.58 8.05
C PHE A 936 -22.23 -23.19 6.99
N VAL A 937 -21.68 -24.09 6.17
CA VAL A 937 -22.39 -24.70 5.02
C VAL A 937 -23.57 -25.51 5.53
N ARG A 938 -23.33 -26.27 6.60
CA ARG A 938 -24.36 -27.06 7.28
C ARG A 938 -25.50 -26.19 7.79
N LYS A 939 -25.20 -25.03 8.39
CA LYS A 939 -26.22 -24.10 8.91
C LYS A 939 -27.03 -23.42 7.80
N SER A 940 -26.36 -22.98 6.74
CA SER A 940 -27.04 -22.42 5.56
C SER A 940 -28.04 -23.40 4.94
N ILE A 941 -27.69 -24.69 4.84
CA ILE A 941 -28.59 -25.74 4.35
C ILE A 941 -29.79 -25.93 5.28
N LEU A 942 -29.56 -26.00 6.60
CA LEU A 942 -30.65 -26.18 7.58
C LEU A 942 -31.64 -25.01 7.55
N GLN A 943 -31.14 -23.78 7.45
CA GLN A 943 -31.96 -22.58 7.33
C GLN A 943 -32.77 -22.58 6.03
N LEU A 944 -32.14 -22.93 4.92
CA LEU A 944 -32.83 -23.03 3.63
C LEU A 944 -33.93 -24.10 3.66
N LYS A 945 -33.67 -25.27 4.26
CA LYS A 945 -34.68 -26.32 4.46
C LYS A 945 -35.83 -25.86 5.35
N ALA A 946 -35.55 -25.06 6.39
CA ALA A 946 -36.57 -24.46 7.24
C ALA A 946 -37.44 -23.47 6.45
N LEU A 947 -36.83 -22.54 5.69
CA LEU A 947 -37.54 -21.59 4.83
C LEU A 947 -38.38 -22.24 3.73
N LEU A 948 -37.97 -23.40 3.21
CA LEU A 948 -38.75 -24.17 2.23
C LEU A 948 -39.87 -24.99 2.88
N SER A 949 -39.81 -25.21 4.19
CA SER A 949 -40.83 -25.92 4.97
C SER A 949 -41.89 -24.97 5.54
N GLU A 950 -41.51 -23.72 5.83
CA GLU A 950 -42.40 -22.57 6.12
C GLU A 950 -43.15 -22.09 4.85
#